data_AF-A0A1I4W256-F1
#
_entry.id   AF-A0A1I4W256-F1
#
_cell.length_a   1.000
_cell.length_b   1.000
_cell.length_c   1.000
_cell.angle_alpha   90.00
_cell.angle_beta   90.00
_cell.angle_gamma   90.00
#
_symmetry.space_group_name_H-M   'P 1'
#
loop_
_entity.id
_entity.type
_entity.pdbx_description
1 polymer ?
#
loop_
_entity_poly.entity_id
_entity_poly.type
_entity_poly.pdbx_seq_one_letter_code
_entity_poly.pdbx_strand_id
1 'polypeptide(L)'
;MKTVVSVSQGSSEYDYEMETEFLGQKFRVIRIGTDGDIEKAESVLESVHPQADAIGLSMIHDHYQVGREQLEHPETARLEACVPDKPVTTGAGLRGILQEWAVRHTQTELGHFFDNARVLFLNGQAGYRIARSLSEHTDNLQFADPYLDFGVPRVLTSLGQLETYTRLTAPLMFRPMAVKAINALHQSPLYRLGENLVAGSLHSAVRDSHVIVGAIGDLESFTEKELDGKTIITSRVTDSVLDWMRSRRVAMVVDYSPWLEGRPIGVNVMEAMISAALSRTPEQLGADDFLDVIQSLGIEPRILYPNGYRRVNRFAFVIHPLSQQYLTKTPPLDWVASVSPPKVMDLVEKAIAYTPPFVYSKVSGIRSPTGDEVEGWLITVGGTPREIMAHGPEFTYSRLLAAAKLAKKLGAQIMGLGAFTKVVGDAGITVAKRAPLPITTGNSYSASGALWAAHDAAKKVGRVHVGESGKMAGKAMVVGATGAIGSVCARLLAKAVDEIYMVAPEAAKLLALKESIELETPGAVVHVAATTNRDLADMDMIVTATSGAGKRILDIMKVKPGCVITDVARPLDIPAEDVAKRPDVLVIESGEIQLPGNPKMKDIGLPKGIAYACLAETIVLALEGRFENFTLGRNIEWEKVREIYKLGLKHGMELASISGVNGVFTEEDFERVRTLAAKATEPA
;
A
#
# COMPACT_ATOMS: atom_id res chain seq x y z
N MET A 1 -27.84 5.25 -45.23
CA MET A 1 -27.62 4.65 -43.90
C MET A 1 -26.35 3.83 -44.02
N LYS A 2 -25.37 4.04 -43.14
CA LYS A 2 -24.11 3.29 -43.16
C LYS A 2 -24.28 1.97 -42.39
N THR A 3 -23.62 0.91 -42.81
CA THR A 3 -23.68 -0.41 -42.18
C THR A 3 -22.32 -0.81 -41.65
N VAL A 4 -22.23 -1.08 -40.36
CA VAL A 4 -21.03 -1.62 -39.71
C VAL A 4 -21.31 -3.04 -39.26
N VAL A 5 -20.42 -3.97 -39.63
CA VAL A 5 -20.56 -5.37 -39.24
C VAL A 5 -19.40 -5.81 -38.36
N SER A 6 -19.72 -6.29 -37.17
CA SER A 6 -18.78 -6.90 -36.26
C SER A 6 -18.78 -8.41 -36.44
N VAL A 7 -17.73 -8.97 -37.04
CA VAL A 7 -17.53 -10.43 -37.12
C VAL A 7 -16.73 -10.86 -35.90
N SER A 8 -17.33 -11.71 -35.05
CA SER A 8 -16.80 -12.06 -33.74
C SER A 8 -16.52 -13.56 -33.64
N GLN A 9 -15.32 -13.94 -33.20
CA GLN A 9 -15.03 -15.33 -32.83
C GLN A 9 -15.75 -15.80 -31.56
N GLY A 10 -16.47 -14.90 -30.88
CA GLY A 10 -17.32 -15.28 -29.74
C GLY A 10 -18.62 -15.97 -30.16
N SER A 11 -19.38 -16.41 -29.16
CA SER A 11 -20.68 -17.08 -29.34
C SER A 11 -21.66 -16.23 -30.16
N SER A 12 -22.40 -16.91 -31.04
CA SER A 12 -23.54 -16.38 -31.81
C SER A 12 -24.77 -16.08 -30.94
N GLU A 13 -24.82 -16.58 -29.70
CA GLU A 13 -25.88 -16.26 -28.73
C GLU A 13 -25.92 -14.77 -28.35
N TYR A 14 -24.81 -14.05 -28.55
CA TYR A 14 -24.69 -12.61 -28.29
C TYR A 14 -24.87 -11.75 -29.55
N ASP A 15 -25.41 -12.33 -30.62
CA ASP A 15 -25.64 -11.62 -31.87
C ASP A 15 -26.72 -10.54 -31.68
N TYR A 16 -26.52 -9.42 -32.35
CA TYR A 16 -27.45 -8.31 -32.26
C TYR A 16 -27.44 -7.50 -33.54
N GLU A 17 -28.53 -6.79 -33.75
CA GLU A 17 -28.67 -5.74 -34.75
C GLU A 17 -29.26 -4.51 -34.08
N MET A 18 -28.69 -3.33 -34.36
CA MET A 18 -29.25 -2.06 -33.90
C MET A 18 -29.19 -1.01 -35.01
N GLU A 19 -30.10 -0.06 -34.96
CA GLU A 19 -29.97 1.22 -35.65
C GLU A 19 -29.64 2.31 -34.62
N THR A 20 -28.70 3.19 -34.96
CA THR A 20 -28.24 4.26 -34.07
C THR A 20 -27.86 5.50 -34.88
N GLU A 21 -27.76 6.65 -34.22
CA GLU A 21 -27.19 7.85 -34.80
C GLU A 21 -25.77 8.09 -34.25
N PHE A 22 -24.80 8.26 -35.14
CA PHE A 22 -23.41 8.47 -34.78
C PHE A 22 -22.80 9.56 -35.66
N LEU A 23 -22.25 10.61 -35.03
CA LEU A 23 -21.74 11.81 -35.70
C LEU A 23 -22.73 12.42 -36.73
N GLY A 24 -24.01 12.49 -36.36
CA GLY A 24 -25.08 13.04 -37.21
C GLY A 24 -25.48 12.16 -38.40
N GLN A 25 -25.03 10.90 -38.43
CA GLN A 25 -25.31 9.95 -39.51
C GLN A 25 -26.03 8.72 -38.96
N LYS A 26 -26.99 8.17 -39.72
CA LYS A 26 -27.69 6.92 -39.37
C LYS A 26 -26.83 5.70 -39.68
N PHE A 27 -26.66 4.84 -38.68
CA PHE A 27 -25.92 3.59 -38.73
C PHE A 27 -26.83 2.40 -38.46
N ARG A 28 -26.58 1.31 -39.19
CA ARG A 28 -27.02 -0.05 -38.89
C ARG A 28 -25.80 -0.83 -38.40
N VAL A 29 -25.82 -1.32 -37.17
CA VAL A 29 -24.71 -2.05 -36.56
C VAL A 29 -25.13 -3.49 -36.29
N ILE A 30 -24.40 -4.44 -36.87
CA ILE A 30 -24.70 -5.87 -36.80
C ILE A 30 -23.51 -6.56 -36.14
N ARG A 31 -23.74 -7.43 -35.15
CA ARG A 31 -22.73 -8.36 -34.63
C ARG A 31 -23.14 -9.77 -35.01
N ILE A 32 -22.20 -10.52 -35.61
CA ILE A 32 -22.36 -11.92 -35.99
C ILE A 32 -21.26 -12.73 -35.33
N GLY A 33 -21.64 -13.75 -34.56
CA GLY A 33 -20.76 -14.67 -33.87
C GLY A 33 -20.45 -15.90 -34.72
N THR A 34 -19.21 -16.35 -34.65
CA THR A 34 -18.70 -17.49 -35.43
C THR A 34 -18.34 -18.68 -34.55
N ASP A 35 -18.57 -18.59 -33.22
CA ASP A 35 -18.41 -19.69 -32.26
C ASP A 35 -16.99 -20.31 -32.28
N GLY A 36 -15.97 -19.48 -32.54
CA GLY A 36 -14.57 -19.89 -32.64
C GLY A 36 -14.17 -20.50 -33.97
N ASP A 37 -15.08 -20.57 -34.96
CA ASP A 37 -14.81 -21.12 -36.28
C ASP A 37 -14.33 -20.02 -37.26
N ILE A 38 -13.08 -20.15 -37.71
CA ILE A 38 -12.45 -19.24 -38.67
C ILE A 38 -13.04 -19.39 -40.08
N GLU A 39 -13.38 -20.59 -40.53
CA GLU A 39 -13.97 -20.81 -41.87
C GLU A 39 -15.39 -20.23 -41.93
N LYS A 40 -16.13 -20.35 -40.81
CA LYS A 40 -17.41 -19.65 -40.64
C LYS A 40 -17.23 -18.14 -40.68
N ALA A 41 -16.17 -17.59 -40.08
CA ALA A 41 -15.89 -16.16 -40.12
C ALA A 41 -15.59 -15.65 -41.53
N GLU A 42 -14.82 -16.39 -42.32
CA GLU A 42 -14.60 -16.08 -43.74
C GLU A 42 -15.92 -16.06 -44.52
N SER A 43 -16.75 -17.10 -44.34
CA SER A 43 -18.07 -17.19 -44.98
C SER A 43 -18.98 -16.03 -44.61
N VAL A 44 -18.94 -15.60 -43.34
CA VAL A 44 -19.69 -14.42 -42.88
C VAL A 44 -19.15 -13.15 -43.54
N LEU A 45 -17.84 -12.95 -43.58
CA LEU A 45 -17.20 -11.79 -44.23
C LEU A 45 -17.61 -11.68 -45.69
N GLU A 46 -17.54 -12.78 -46.45
CA GLU A 46 -18.00 -12.82 -47.85
C GLU A 46 -19.48 -12.45 -47.99
N SER A 47 -20.33 -12.94 -47.09
CA SER A 47 -21.78 -12.68 -47.13
C SER A 47 -22.14 -11.21 -46.84
N VAL A 48 -21.39 -10.54 -45.96
CA VAL A 48 -21.66 -9.16 -45.54
C VAL A 48 -20.88 -8.12 -46.34
N HIS A 49 -19.87 -8.56 -47.09
CA HIS A 49 -18.98 -7.72 -47.89
C HIS A 49 -19.73 -6.70 -48.78
N PRO A 50 -20.80 -7.04 -49.52
CA PRO A 50 -21.46 -6.08 -50.40
C PRO A 50 -22.18 -4.95 -49.67
N GLN A 51 -22.59 -5.19 -48.42
CA GLN A 51 -23.45 -4.28 -47.64
C GLN A 51 -22.70 -3.51 -46.55
N ALA A 52 -21.50 -3.93 -46.17
CA ALA A 52 -20.72 -3.28 -45.10
C ALA A 52 -19.95 -2.05 -45.61
N ASP A 53 -20.04 -0.95 -44.87
CA ASP A 53 -19.20 0.25 -45.03
C ASP A 53 -17.89 0.14 -44.26
N ALA A 54 -17.88 -0.58 -43.14
CA ALA A 54 -16.69 -0.95 -42.38
C ALA A 54 -16.95 -2.23 -41.56
N ILE A 55 -15.88 -2.95 -41.24
CA ILE A 55 -15.92 -4.24 -40.57
C ILE A 55 -15.07 -4.18 -39.30
N GLY A 56 -15.64 -4.64 -38.18
CA GLY A 56 -14.93 -4.80 -36.92
C GLY A 56 -14.68 -6.27 -36.63
N LEU A 57 -13.43 -6.70 -36.55
CA LEU A 57 -13.10 -8.06 -36.12
C LEU A 57 -13.01 -8.11 -34.58
N SER A 58 -13.68 -9.07 -33.96
CA SER A 58 -13.81 -9.15 -32.50
C SER A 58 -13.38 -10.52 -31.96
N MET A 59 -12.80 -10.55 -30.76
CA MET A 59 -12.26 -11.78 -30.13
C MET A 59 -11.20 -12.47 -30.99
N ILE A 60 -10.47 -11.69 -31.79
CA ILE A 60 -9.29 -12.15 -32.52
C ILE A 60 -8.06 -11.38 -32.04
N HIS A 61 -6.88 -11.92 -32.31
CA HIS A 61 -5.61 -11.27 -32.03
C HIS A 61 -5.42 -10.04 -32.93
N ASP A 62 -4.74 -9.02 -32.40
CA ASP A 62 -4.36 -7.84 -33.18
C ASP A 62 -3.08 -8.10 -33.98
N HIS A 63 -2.80 -7.19 -34.91
CA HIS A 63 -1.42 -6.92 -35.29
C HIS A 63 -0.73 -6.25 -34.10
N TYR A 64 0.24 -6.92 -33.48
CA TYR A 64 0.86 -6.41 -32.26
C TYR A 64 2.00 -5.45 -32.57
N GLN A 65 2.10 -4.39 -31.76
CA GLN A 65 3.27 -3.53 -31.69
C GLN A 65 3.85 -3.60 -30.28
N VAL A 66 4.94 -4.35 -30.13
CA VAL A 66 5.63 -4.54 -28.84
C VAL A 66 7.02 -3.91 -28.94
N GLY A 67 7.16 -2.72 -28.36
CA GLY A 67 8.36 -1.91 -28.52
C GLY A 67 8.59 -1.55 -29.99
N ARG A 68 9.66 -2.09 -30.59
CA ARG A 68 10.01 -1.90 -32.00
C ARG A 68 9.55 -3.04 -32.91
N GLU A 69 9.11 -4.15 -32.33
CA GLU A 69 8.68 -5.32 -33.09
C GLU A 69 7.24 -5.12 -33.55
N GLN A 70 7.00 -5.31 -34.84
CA GLN A 70 5.66 -5.40 -35.41
C GLN A 70 5.38 -6.86 -35.75
N LEU A 71 4.24 -7.35 -35.30
CA LEU A 71 3.84 -8.73 -35.46
C LEU A 71 2.54 -8.80 -36.23
N GLU A 72 2.58 -9.37 -37.42
CA GLU A 72 1.38 -9.62 -38.20
C GLU A 72 0.75 -10.96 -37.80
N HIS A 73 -0.48 -10.93 -37.30
CA HIS A 73 -1.17 -12.15 -36.90
C HIS A 73 -1.82 -12.82 -38.13
N PRO A 74 -1.50 -14.10 -38.43
CA PRO A 74 -1.86 -14.74 -39.70
C PRO A 74 -3.36 -14.94 -39.86
N GLU A 75 -4.10 -15.22 -38.78
CA GLU A 75 -5.56 -15.37 -38.84
C GLU A 75 -6.23 -14.03 -39.11
N THR A 76 -5.69 -12.94 -38.53
CA THR A 76 -6.20 -11.58 -38.73
C THR A 76 -5.97 -11.14 -40.16
N ALA A 77 -4.73 -11.30 -40.66
CA ALA A 77 -4.38 -11.06 -42.05
C ALA A 77 -5.21 -11.90 -43.03
N ARG A 78 -5.50 -13.17 -42.68
CA ARG A 78 -6.36 -14.05 -43.48
C ARG A 78 -7.79 -13.52 -43.59
N LEU A 79 -8.38 -13.06 -42.48
CA LEU A 79 -9.73 -12.48 -42.47
C LEU A 79 -9.76 -11.11 -43.19
N GLU A 80 -8.76 -10.26 -43.01
CA GLU A 80 -8.63 -8.98 -43.72
C GLU A 80 -8.53 -9.19 -45.24
N ALA A 81 -7.79 -10.21 -45.69
CA ALA A 81 -7.65 -10.55 -47.10
C ALA A 81 -8.96 -11.01 -47.77
N CYS A 82 -9.99 -11.40 -47.00
CA CYS A 82 -11.30 -11.76 -47.55
C CYS A 82 -12.08 -10.54 -48.07
N VAL A 83 -11.77 -9.34 -47.58
CA VAL A 83 -12.50 -8.09 -47.85
C VAL A 83 -11.54 -6.91 -48.08
N PRO A 84 -10.61 -7.00 -49.06
CA PRO A 84 -9.46 -6.10 -49.18
C PRO A 84 -9.81 -4.65 -49.55
N ASP A 85 -11.03 -4.41 -50.03
CA ASP A 85 -11.56 -3.08 -50.40
C ASP A 85 -12.41 -2.43 -49.29
N LYS A 86 -12.53 -3.07 -48.13
CA LYS A 86 -13.27 -2.53 -46.97
C LYS A 86 -12.33 -2.10 -45.85
N PRO A 87 -12.69 -1.03 -45.10
CA PRO A 87 -12.05 -0.74 -43.82
C PRO A 87 -12.30 -1.90 -42.84
N VAL A 88 -11.24 -2.54 -42.35
CA VAL A 88 -11.29 -3.64 -41.37
C VAL A 88 -10.44 -3.28 -40.16
N THR A 89 -11.00 -3.37 -38.94
CA THR A 89 -10.27 -3.06 -37.70
C THR A 89 -10.56 -4.05 -36.58
N THR A 90 -9.57 -4.29 -35.73
CA THR A 90 -9.75 -4.99 -34.44
C THR A 90 -10.08 -4.04 -33.29
N GLY A 91 -10.09 -2.73 -33.55
CA GLY A 91 -10.24 -1.69 -32.53
C GLY A 91 -8.95 -1.36 -31.78
N ALA A 92 -7.78 -1.81 -32.27
CA ALA A 92 -6.52 -1.68 -31.56
C ALA A 92 -6.10 -0.22 -31.33
N GLY A 93 -6.37 0.66 -32.31
CA GLY A 93 -6.06 2.08 -32.22
C GLY A 93 -6.82 2.74 -31.07
N LEU A 94 -8.15 2.61 -31.09
CA LEU A 94 -9.03 3.16 -30.07
C LEU A 94 -8.79 2.51 -28.69
N ARG A 95 -8.61 1.18 -28.64
CA ARG A 95 -8.36 0.46 -27.38
C ARG A 95 -7.12 0.99 -26.68
N GLY A 96 -6.04 1.22 -27.40
CA GLY A 96 -4.80 1.76 -26.83
C GLY A 96 -5.02 3.13 -26.18
N ILE A 97 -5.77 4.02 -26.83
CA ILE A 97 -6.10 5.35 -26.31
C ILE A 97 -6.97 5.25 -25.05
N LEU A 98 -8.07 4.47 -25.12
CA LEU A 98 -9.01 4.35 -24.00
C LEU A 98 -8.36 3.68 -22.78
N GLN A 99 -7.52 2.65 -22.99
CA GLN A 99 -6.82 2.00 -21.90
C GLN A 99 -5.78 2.90 -21.23
N GLU A 100 -4.96 3.61 -22.00
CA GLU A 100 -4.01 4.58 -21.45
C GLU A 100 -4.75 5.69 -20.69
N TRP A 101 -5.83 6.22 -21.28
CA TRP A 101 -6.63 7.24 -20.64
C TRP A 101 -7.27 6.73 -19.34
N ALA A 102 -7.79 5.50 -19.31
CA ALA A 102 -8.40 4.92 -18.12
C ALA A 102 -7.40 4.80 -16.94
N VAL A 103 -6.14 4.45 -17.21
CA VAL A 103 -5.08 4.43 -16.20
C VAL A 103 -4.81 5.85 -15.68
N ARG A 104 -4.58 6.80 -16.60
CA ARG A 104 -4.27 8.19 -16.23
C ARG A 104 -5.42 8.85 -15.47
N HIS A 105 -6.66 8.62 -15.90
CA HIS A 105 -7.87 9.09 -15.25
C HIS A 105 -7.98 8.52 -13.83
N THR A 106 -7.85 7.20 -13.67
CA THR A 106 -7.90 6.55 -12.35
C THR A 106 -6.82 7.06 -11.40
N GLN A 107 -5.58 7.24 -11.87
CA GLN A 107 -4.50 7.79 -11.07
C GLN A 107 -4.75 9.26 -10.70
N THR A 108 -5.40 10.04 -11.57
CA THR A 108 -5.73 11.44 -11.28
C THR A 108 -6.85 11.55 -10.24
N GLU A 109 -7.92 10.77 -10.42
CA GLU A 109 -9.10 10.72 -9.54
C GLU A 109 -8.76 10.19 -8.14
N LEU A 110 -8.00 9.09 -8.07
CA LEU A 110 -7.74 8.38 -6.81
C LEU A 110 -6.37 8.70 -6.19
N GLY A 111 -5.57 9.54 -6.87
CA GLY A 111 -4.20 9.84 -6.49
C GLY A 111 -3.29 8.61 -6.68
N HIS A 112 -2.41 8.36 -5.71
CA HIS A 112 -1.37 7.32 -5.71
C HIS A 112 -1.87 5.85 -5.76
N PHE A 113 -2.79 5.52 -6.67
CA PHE A 113 -3.49 4.25 -6.71
C PHE A 113 -2.62 3.13 -7.26
N PHE A 114 -1.94 3.38 -8.38
CA PHE A 114 -1.08 2.38 -9.03
C PHE A 114 0.36 2.36 -8.49
N ASP A 115 0.72 3.29 -7.61
CA ASP A 115 2.07 3.41 -7.04
C ASP A 115 2.52 2.06 -6.46
N ASN A 116 3.56 1.48 -7.05
CA ASN A 116 4.12 0.17 -6.71
C ASN A 116 3.13 -1.02 -6.69
N ALA A 117 1.96 -0.90 -7.33
CA ALA A 117 1.01 -1.99 -7.45
C ALA A 117 1.61 -3.18 -8.21
N ARG A 118 1.28 -4.41 -7.80
CA ARG A 118 1.64 -5.63 -8.54
C ARG A 118 0.63 -5.83 -9.66
N VAL A 119 1.03 -5.59 -10.89
CA VAL A 119 0.13 -5.63 -12.05
C VAL A 119 0.37 -6.91 -12.83
N LEU A 120 -0.68 -7.70 -13.04
CA LEU A 120 -0.65 -8.86 -13.91
C LEU A 120 -1.39 -8.54 -15.22
N PHE A 121 -0.69 -8.70 -16.34
CA PHE A 121 -1.29 -8.69 -17.67
C PHE A 121 -1.53 -10.12 -18.09
N LEU A 122 -2.78 -10.44 -18.42
CA LEU A 122 -3.11 -11.73 -19.00
C LEU A 122 -2.59 -11.79 -20.45
N ASN A 123 -2.74 -10.70 -21.21
CA ASN A 123 -2.12 -10.55 -22.53
C ASN A 123 -1.30 -9.24 -22.59
N GLY A 124 0.02 -9.37 -22.39
CA GLY A 124 0.97 -8.26 -22.42
C GLY A 124 1.22 -7.72 -23.82
N GLN A 125 1.25 -8.59 -24.84
CA GLN A 125 1.47 -8.20 -26.23
C GLN A 125 0.35 -7.28 -26.75
N ALA A 126 -0.91 -7.65 -26.54
CA ALA A 126 -2.08 -6.82 -26.85
C ALA A 126 -2.16 -5.57 -25.95
N GLY A 127 -1.72 -5.71 -24.70
CA GLY A 127 -1.75 -4.68 -23.67
C GLY A 127 -0.47 -3.83 -23.56
N TYR A 128 0.40 -3.79 -24.56
CA TYR A 128 1.72 -3.16 -24.40
C TYR A 128 1.63 -1.65 -24.08
N ARG A 129 0.71 -0.90 -24.71
CA ARG A 129 0.50 0.54 -24.43
C ARG A 129 0.06 0.78 -22.98
N ILE A 130 -0.94 0.04 -22.49
CA ILE A 130 -1.39 0.14 -21.10
C ILE A 130 -0.31 -0.31 -20.11
N ALA A 131 0.47 -1.34 -20.46
CA ALA A 131 1.60 -1.77 -19.66
C ALA A 131 2.67 -0.67 -19.53
N ARG A 132 2.94 0.07 -20.61
CA ARG A 132 3.82 1.24 -20.57
C ARG A 132 3.26 2.35 -19.69
N SER A 133 1.97 2.67 -19.80
CA SER A 133 1.33 3.67 -18.93
C SER A 133 1.40 3.28 -17.45
N LEU A 134 1.12 2.01 -17.11
CA LEU A 134 1.24 1.52 -15.73
C LEU A 134 2.71 1.48 -15.25
N SER A 135 3.67 1.27 -16.15
CA SER A 135 5.11 1.30 -15.80
C SER A 135 5.59 2.66 -15.32
N GLU A 136 4.86 3.75 -15.61
CA GLU A 136 5.14 5.09 -15.05
C GLU A 136 4.91 5.14 -13.53
N HIS A 137 4.09 4.23 -12.99
CA HIS A 137 3.69 4.18 -11.58
C HIS A 137 4.24 2.97 -10.82
N THR A 138 4.61 1.89 -11.52
CA THR A 138 5.09 0.66 -10.88
C THR A 138 6.04 -0.16 -11.76
N ASP A 139 7.12 -0.64 -11.14
CA ASP A 139 8.04 -1.61 -11.75
C ASP A 139 7.58 -3.06 -11.53
N ASN A 140 6.54 -3.31 -10.72
CA ASN A 140 6.06 -4.64 -10.36
C ASN A 140 5.07 -5.19 -11.42
N LEU A 141 5.54 -5.29 -12.66
CA LEU A 141 4.76 -5.82 -13.77
C LEU A 141 4.97 -7.33 -13.90
N GLN A 142 3.92 -8.05 -14.24
CA GLN A 142 3.93 -9.47 -14.53
C GLN A 142 3.13 -9.74 -15.80
N PHE A 143 3.65 -10.57 -16.70
CA PHE A 143 3.03 -10.88 -17.99
C PHE A 143 2.86 -12.39 -18.11
N ALA A 144 1.62 -12.84 -18.33
CA ALA A 144 1.25 -14.24 -18.44
C ALA A 144 1.41 -14.82 -19.85
N ASP A 145 1.90 -14.04 -20.82
CA ASP A 145 2.03 -14.42 -22.23
C ASP A 145 2.72 -15.79 -22.44
N PRO A 146 3.87 -16.12 -21.80
CA PRO A 146 4.48 -17.46 -21.95
C PRO A 146 3.58 -18.61 -21.50
N TYR A 147 2.73 -18.35 -20.51
CA TYR A 147 1.76 -19.31 -20.02
C TYR A 147 0.61 -19.48 -21.02
N LEU A 148 0.01 -18.39 -21.50
CA LEU A 148 -1.14 -18.47 -22.39
C LEU A 148 -0.77 -18.95 -23.80
N ASP A 149 0.39 -18.55 -24.32
CA ASP A 149 0.82 -18.91 -25.67
C ASP A 149 1.30 -20.36 -25.77
N PHE A 150 2.05 -20.82 -24.76
CA PHE A 150 2.81 -22.09 -24.83
C PHE A 150 2.65 -22.98 -23.61
N GLY A 151 1.85 -22.59 -22.61
CA GLY A 151 1.68 -23.37 -21.39
C GLY A 151 2.93 -23.42 -20.51
N VAL A 152 3.83 -22.43 -20.62
CA VAL A 152 5.06 -22.37 -19.84
C VAL A 152 4.76 -21.78 -18.45
N PRO A 153 5.09 -22.46 -17.33
CA PRO A 153 4.75 -22.02 -15.98
C PRO A 153 5.66 -20.90 -15.46
N ARG A 154 5.77 -19.81 -16.23
CA ARG A 154 6.57 -18.63 -15.89
C ARG A 154 5.87 -17.36 -16.36
N VAL A 155 5.93 -16.34 -15.53
CA VAL A 155 5.55 -14.97 -15.89
C VAL A 155 6.80 -14.16 -16.21
N LEU A 156 6.69 -13.25 -17.18
CA LEU A 156 7.72 -12.25 -17.43
C LEU A 156 7.52 -11.10 -16.44
N THR A 157 8.60 -10.44 -16.03
CA THR A 157 8.56 -9.45 -14.94
C THR A 157 8.93 -8.03 -15.35
N SER A 158 9.06 -7.75 -16.65
CA SER A 158 9.35 -6.40 -17.17
C SER A 158 8.98 -6.27 -18.65
N LEU A 159 8.79 -5.02 -19.09
CA LEU A 159 8.56 -4.70 -20.51
C LEU A 159 9.69 -5.21 -21.41
N GLY A 160 10.95 -5.08 -20.97
CA GLY A 160 12.10 -5.59 -21.74
C GLY A 160 12.11 -7.12 -21.88
N GLN A 161 11.59 -7.86 -20.88
CA GLN A 161 11.39 -9.30 -21.00
C GLN A 161 10.26 -9.63 -21.97
N LEU A 162 9.16 -8.87 -21.97
CA LEU A 162 8.06 -9.02 -22.91
C LEU A 162 8.49 -8.75 -24.36
N GLU A 163 9.29 -7.71 -24.60
CA GLU A 163 9.88 -7.41 -25.91
C GLU A 163 10.81 -8.53 -26.38
N THR A 164 11.69 -9.00 -25.48
CA THR A 164 12.62 -10.09 -25.80
C THR A 164 11.87 -11.39 -26.11
N TYR A 165 10.86 -11.71 -25.31
CA TYR A 165 9.98 -12.85 -25.52
C TYR A 165 9.30 -12.78 -26.89
N THR A 166 8.63 -11.66 -27.17
CA THR A 166 7.92 -11.43 -28.44
C THR A 166 8.83 -11.59 -29.64
N ARG A 167 10.03 -11.00 -29.61
CA ARG A 167 11.00 -11.15 -30.70
C ARG A 167 11.44 -12.60 -30.93
N LEU A 168 11.61 -13.38 -29.86
CA LEU A 168 12.04 -14.78 -29.94
C LEU A 168 10.92 -15.71 -30.39
N THR A 169 9.67 -15.41 -30.03
CA THR A 169 8.51 -16.26 -30.31
C THR A 169 7.82 -15.89 -31.61
N ALA A 170 7.95 -14.65 -32.09
CA ALA A 170 7.40 -14.18 -33.35
C ALA A 170 7.59 -15.14 -34.55
N PRO A 171 8.79 -15.71 -34.80
CA PRO A 171 9.00 -16.62 -35.93
C PRO A 171 8.35 -18.01 -35.75
N LEU A 172 7.98 -18.36 -34.51
CA LEU A 172 7.47 -19.67 -34.12
C LEU A 172 5.95 -19.67 -33.91
N MET A 173 5.37 -18.58 -33.38
CA MET A 173 3.94 -18.43 -33.08
C MET A 173 3.04 -18.72 -34.27
N PHE A 174 3.51 -18.42 -35.49
CA PHE A 174 2.68 -18.47 -36.70
C PHE A 174 3.07 -19.55 -37.69
N ARG A 175 4.00 -20.44 -37.32
CA ARG A 175 4.35 -21.59 -38.16
C ARG A 175 3.34 -22.72 -37.90
N PRO A 176 2.58 -23.19 -38.90
CA PRO A 176 1.57 -24.24 -38.70
C PRO A 176 2.15 -25.53 -38.08
N MET A 177 3.41 -25.85 -38.41
CA MET A 177 4.14 -26.98 -37.84
C MET A 177 4.52 -26.79 -36.37
N ALA A 178 4.84 -25.55 -35.95
CA ALA A 178 5.15 -25.23 -34.56
C ALA A 178 3.87 -25.25 -33.70
N VAL A 179 2.78 -24.64 -34.19
CA VAL A 179 1.46 -24.69 -33.52
C VAL A 179 0.98 -26.13 -33.36
N LYS A 180 1.08 -26.96 -34.41
CA LYS A 180 0.76 -28.39 -34.32
C LYS A 180 1.66 -29.14 -33.32
N ALA A 181 2.95 -28.82 -33.27
CA ALA A 181 3.88 -29.43 -32.32
C ALA A 181 3.59 -29.01 -30.86
N ILE A 182 3.20 -27.76 -30.63
CA ILE A 182 2.80 -27.25 -29.31
C ILE A 182 1.49 -27.91 -28.87
N ASN A 183 0.49 -27.97 -29.75
CA ASN A 183 -0.77 -28.67 -29.46
C ASN A 183 -0.54 -30.16 -29.17
N ALA A 184 0.33 -30.83 -29.93
CA ALA A 184 0.71 -32.22 -29.66
C ALA A 184 1.49 -32.38 -28.33
N LEU A 185 2.32 -31.40 -27.97
CA LEU A 185 3.03 -31.36 -26.68
C LEU A 185 2.06 -31.15 -25.51
N HIS A 186 1.09 -30.24 -25.63
CA HIS A 186 0.03 -30.02 -24.63
C HIS A 186 -0.83 -31.27 -24.45
N GLN A 187 -1.08 -32.02 -25.52
CA GLN A 187 -1.80 -33.30 -25.45
C GLN A 187 -0.92 -34.47 -24.96
N SER A 188 0.38 -34.27 -24.75
CA SER A 188 1.29 -35.33 -24.32
C SER A 188 1.05 -35.75 -22.86
N PRO A 189 1.28 -37.03 -22.52
CA PRO A 189 1.15 -37.51 -21.14
C PRO A 189 2.07 -36.79 -20.14
N LEU A 190 3.24 -36.32 -20.61
CA LEU A 190 4.21 -35.59 -19.80
C LEU A 190 3.69 -34.19 -19.42
N TYR A 191 3.04 -33.50 -20.36
CA TYR A 191 2.42 -32.21 -20.09
C TYR A 191 1.20 -32.35 -19.17
N ARG A 192 0.33 -33.35 -19.41
CA ARG A 192 -0.79 -33.66 -18.51
C ARG A 192 -0.37 -33.98 -17.07
N LEU A 193 0.79 -34.61 -16.87
CA LEU A 193 1.36 -34.80 -15.53
C LEU A 193 1.75 -33.47 -14.86
N GLY A 194 2.16 -32.47 -15.66
CA GLY A 194 2.58 -31.14 -15.22
C GLY A 194 1.47 -30.08 -15.23
N GLU A 195 0.31 -30.34 -15.81
CA GLU A 195 -0.81 -29.38 -15.94
C GLU A 195 -1.21 -28.76 -14.61
N ASN A 196 -1.25 -29.54 -13.52
CA ASN A 196 -1.57 -29.02 -12.19
C ASN A 196 -0.51 -28.04 -11.65
N LEU A 197 0.76 -28.28 -11.97
CA LEU A 197 1.85 -27.36 -11.62
C LEU A 197 1.78 -26.08 -12.46
N VAL A 198 1.43 -26.24 -13.74
CA VAL A 198 1.26 -25.15 -14.69
C VAL A 198 0.09 -24.27 -14.25
N ALA A 199 -1.11 -24.81 -14.15
CA ALA A 199 -2.29 -24.10 -13.64
C ALA A 199 -2.05 -23.45 -12.28
N GLY A 200 -1.36 -24.16 -11.37
CA GLY A 200 -0.99 -23.61 -10.06
C GLY A 200 -0.15 -22.34 -10.15
N SER A 201 0.70 -22.18 -11.17
CA SER A 201 1.54 -20.99 -11.35
C SER A 201 0.74 -19.75 -11.76
N LEU A 202 -0.23 -19.86 -12.68
CA LEU A 202 -1.09 -18.75 -13.08
C LEU A 202 -2.03 -18.35 -11.94
N HIS A 203 -2.68 -19.32 -11.28
CA HIS A 203 -3.50 -19.06 -10.09
C HIS A 203 -2.69 -18.38 -8.98
N SER A 204 -1.42 -18.76 -8.80
CA SER A 204 -0.54 -18.08 -7.85
C SER A 204 -0.24 -16.64 -8.29
N ALA A 205 0.03 -16.39 -9.58
CA ALA A 205 0.27 -15.04 -10.09
C ALA A 205 -0.95 -14.13 -9.91
N VAL A 206 -2.16 -14.64 -10.16
CA VAL A 206 -3.42 -13.91 -9.92
C VAL A 206 -3.62 -13.63 -8.43
N ARG A 207 -3.43 -14.63 -7.56
CA ARG A 207 -3.56 -14.45 -6.11
C ARG A 207 -2.60 -13.38 -5.58
N ASP A 208 -1.41 -13.35 -6.14
CA ASP A 208 -0.33 -12.46 -5.73
C ASP A 208 -0.41 -11.05 -6.34
N SER A 209 -1.16 -10.85 -7.42
CA SER A 209 -1.31 -9.55 -8.06
C SER A 209 -2.28 -8.65 -7.27
N HIS A 210 -2.20 -7.36 -7.54
CA HIS A 210 -3.06 -6.32 -6.96
C HIS A 210 -4.06 -5.83 -8.01
N VAL A 211 -3.57 -5.65 -9.23
CA VAL A 211 -4.29 -5.19 -10.41
C VAL A 211 -4.16 -6.25 -11.48
N ILE A 212 -5.24 -6.56 -12.17
CA ILE A 212 -5.24 -7.48 -13.31
C ILE A 212 -5.76 -6.73 -14.53
N VAL A 213 -5.01 -6.83 -15.63
CA VAL A 213 -5.40 -6.31 -16.95
C VAL A 213 -5.71 -7.50 -17.85
N GLY A 214 -6.95 -7.60 -18.30
CA GLY A 214 -7.40 -8.72 -19.12
C GLY A 214 -8.86 -8.60 -19.52
N ALA A 215 -9.29 -9.43 -20.46
CA ALA A 215 -10.70 -9.51 -20.85
C ALA A 215 -11.49 -10.32 -19.82
N ILE A 216 -12.82 -10.14 -19.80
CA ILE A 216 -13.70 -10.86 -18.87
C ILE A 216 -13.58 -12.37 -19.06
N GLY A 217 -13.50 -12.85 -20.30
CA GLY A 217 -13.35 -14.28 -20.62
C GLY A 217 -12.08 -14.89 -20.01
N ASP A 218 -10.98 -14.14 -19.95
CA ASP A 218 -9.73 -14.62 -19.35
C ASP A 218 -9.86 -14.84 -17.83
N LEU A 219 -10.84 -14.18 -17.20
CA LEU A 219 -11.05 -14.22 -15.76
C LEU A 219 -12.02 -15.32 -15.30
N GLU A 220 -12.73 -15.97 -16.24
CA GLU A 220 -13.79 -16.96 -15.94
C GLU A 220 -13.29 -18.17 -15.15
N SER A 221 -12.03 -18.55 -15.37
CA SER A 221 -11.37 -19.68 -14.69
C SER A 221 -11.03 -19.41 -13.22
N PHE A 222 -11.07 -18.16 -12.76
CA PHE A 222 -10.70 -17.78 -11.39
C PHE A 222 -11.92 -17.67 -10.46
N THR A 223 -11.69 -18.03 -9.20
CA THR A 223 -12.71 -18.02 -8.16
C THR A 223 -12.59 -16.80 -7.25
N GLU A 224 -13.51 -16.66 -6.30
CA GLU A 224 -13.43 -15.67 -5.23
C GLU A 224 -12.08 -15.71 -4.49
N LYS A 225 -11.48 -16.89 -4.31
CA LYS A 225 -10.20 -17.02 -3.59
C LYS A 225 -9.05 -16.26 -4.26
N GLU A 226 -9.10 -16.13 -5.58
CA GLU A 226 -8.09 -15.42 -6.36
C GLU A 226 -8.46 -13.96 -6.59
N LEU A 227 -9.75 -13.63 -6.77
CA LEU A 227 -10.20 -12.30 -7.19
C LEU A 227 -10.67 -11.37 -6.05
N ASP A 228 -10.83 -11.87 -4.81
CA ASP A 228 -11.20 -11.01 -3.68
C ASP A 228 -10.17 -9.88 -3.49
N GLY A 229 -10.68 -8.64 -3.45
CA GLY A 229 -9.86 -7.46 -3.20
C GLY A 229 -9.03 -7.00 -4.40
N LYS A 230 -9.17 -7.62 -5.58
CA LYS A 230 -8.45 -7.21 -6.80
C LYS A 230 -9.10 -5.99 -7.45
N THR A 231 -8.26 -5.24 -8.15
CA THR A 231 -8.70 -4.27 -9.16
C THR A 231 -8.60 -4.91 -10.53
N ILE A 232 -9.67 -4.82 -11.33
CA ILE A 232 -9.68 -5.34 -12.70
C ILE A 232 -9.75 -4.18 -13.68
N ILE A 233 -8.82 -4.10 -14.63
CA ILE A 233 -8.90 -3.17 -15.76
C ILE A 233 -9.38 -3.95 -16.97
N THR A 234 -10.59 -3.65 -17.44
CA THR A 234 -11.25 -4.39 -18.52
C THR A 234 -12.21 -3.48 -19.29
N SER A 235 -12.83 -4.03 -20.34
CA SER A 235 -13.95 -3.41 -21.05
C SER A 235 -15.15 -4.34 -21.09
N ARG A 236 -16.23 -3.85 -21.68
CA ARG A 236 -17.56 -4.43 -21.84
C ARG A 236 -18.21 -4.82 -20.51
N VAL A 237 -18.06 -3.96 -19.50
CA VAL A 237 -18.65 -4.18 -18.17
C VAL A 237 -20.14 -3.83 -18.17
N THR A 238 -20.95 -4.87 -18.40
CA THR A 238 -22.42 -4.83 -18.25
C THR A 238 -22.84 -5.09 -16.79
N ASP A 239 -24.12 -4.92 -16.48
CA ASP A 239 -24.65 -5.23 -15.14
C ASP A 239 -24.42 -6.70 -14.76
N SER A 240 -24.61 -7.63 -15.70
CA SER A 240 -24.36 -9.06 -15.47
C SER A 240 -22.88 -9.36 -15.15
N VAL A 241 -21.96 -8.65 -15.80
CA VAL A 241 -20.51 -8.76 -15.53
C VAL A 241 -20.21 -8.16 -14.15
N LEU A 242 -20.84 -7.04 -13.82
CA LEU A 242 -20.66 -6.41 -12.51
C LEU A 242 -21.18 -7.30 -11.38
N ASP A 243 -22.31 -8.00 -11.59
CA ASP A 243 -22.85 -9.01 -10.67
C ASP A 243 -21.92 -10.21 -10.53
N TRP A 244 -21.33 -10.68 -11.64
CA TRP A 244 -20.31 -11.73 -11.66
C TRP A 244 -19.07 -11.32 -10.85
N MET A 245 -18.61 -10.08 -10.99
CA MET A 245 -17.49 -9.53 -10.22
C MET A 245 -17.85 -9.34 -8.74
N ARG A 246 -19.10 -8.95 -8.46
CA ARG A 246 -19.64 -8.83 -7.11
C ARG A 246 -19.56 -10.17 -6.38
N SER A 247 -20.01 -11.25 -7.02
CA SER A 247 -19.98 -12.61 -6.47
C SER A 247 -18.56 -13.13 -6.14
N ARG A 248 -17.52 -12.52 -6.73
CA ARG A 248 -16.11 -12.84 -6.50
C ARG A 248 -15.38 -11.82 -5.63
N ARG A 249 -16.11 -10.86 -5.06
CA ARG A 249 -15.59 -9.82 -4.15
C ARG A 249 -14.47 -8.95 -4.75
N VAL A 250 -14.52 -8.73 -6.07
CA VAL A 250 -13.66 -7.74 -6.74
C VAL A 250 -13.89 -6.38 -6.07
N ALA A 251 -12.79 -5.69 -5.73
CA ALA A 251 -12.85 -4.42 -5.02
C ALA A 251 -13.22 -3.27 -5.96
N MET A 252 -12.60 -3.23 -7.14
CA MET A 252 -12.74 -2.13 -8.08
C MET A 252 -12.59 -2.61 -9.52
N VAL A 253 -13.30 -1.94 -10.42
CA VAL A 253 -13.21 -2.18 -11.86
C VAL A 253 -12.92 -0.86 -12.54
N VAL A 254 -11.84 -0.80 -13.31
CA VAL A 254 -11.54 0.30 -14.21
C VAL A 254 -12.07 -0.12 -15.59
N ASP A 255 -13.23 0.40 -15.93
CA ASP A 255 -13.91 0.10 -17.19
C ASP A 255 -13.57 1.14 -18.26
N TYR A 256 -12.87 0.71 -19.31
CA TYR A 256 -12.53 1.55 -20.45
C TYR A 256 -13.48 1.37 -21.66
N SER A 257 -14.66 0.77 -21.45
CA SER A 257 -15.65 0.59 -22.52
C SER A 257 -16.07 1.90 -23.16
N PRO A 258 -16.13 1.99 -24.50
CA PRO A 258 -16.95 3.01 -25.13
C PRO A 258 -18.43 2.67 -24.94
N TRP A 259 -19.23 3.67 -24.58
CA TRP A 259 -20.69 3.54 -24.41
C TRP A 259 -21.42 4.27 -25.53
N LEU A 260 -22.49 3.65 -26.02
CA LEU A 260 -23.38 4.23 -27.01
C LEU A 260 -24.82 3.82 -26.66
N GLU A 261 -25.76 4.79 -26.66
CA GLU A 261 -27.18 4.55 -26.34
C GLU A 261 -27.41 3.70 -25.08
N GLY A 262 -26.65 3.96 -24.01
CA GLY A 262 -26.83 3.27 -22.73
C GLY A 262 -26.34 1.83 -22.69
N ARG A 263 -25.50 1.40 -23.65
CA ARG A 263 -24.85 0.08 -23.62
C ARG A 263 -23.36 0.15 -23.94
N PRO A 264 -22.52 -0.73 -23.37
CA PRO A 264 -21.11 -0.82 -23.76
C PRO A 264 -21.01 -1.47 -25.14
N ILE A 265 -20.21 -0.89 -26.02
CA ILE A 265 -19.91 -1.47 -27.34
C ILE A 265 -18.44 -1.88 -27.44
N GLY A 266 -18.12 -2.77 -28.38
CA GLY A 266 -16.74 -3.18 -28.62
C GLY A 266 -15.93 -2.03 -29.23
N VAL A 267 -14.66 -1.92 -28.84
CA VAL A 267 -13.71 -0.98 -29.46
C VAL A 267 -13.58 -1.19 -30.98
N ASN A 268 -13.65 -2.45 -31.43
CA ASN A 268 -13.69 -2.81 -32.85
C ASN A 268 -14.93 -2.25 -33.57
N VAL A 269 -16.07 -2.20 -32.88
CA VAL A 269 -17.32 -1.66 -33.43
C VAL A 269 -17.23 -0.14 -33.51
N MET A 270 -16.81 0.49 -32.42
CA MET A 270 -16.67 1.95 -32.36
C MET A 270 -15.65 2.45 -33.40
N GLU A 271 -14.48 1.82 -33.50
CA GLU A 271 -13.46 2.20 -34.47
C GLU A 271 -13.95 1.98 -35.92
N ALA A 272 -14.66 0.89 -36.21
CA ALA A 272 -15.29 0.69 -37.51
C ALA A 272 -16.36 1.75 -37.83
N MET A 273 -17.14 2.18 -36.83
CA MET A 273 -18.10 3.28 -36.99
C MET A 273 -17.39 4.62 -37.28
N ILE A 274 -16.25 4.89 -36.64
CA ILE A 274 -15.41 6.08 -36.92
C ILE A 274 -14.89 6.03 -38.36
N SER A 275 -14.28 4.90 -38.77
CA SER A 275 -13.80 4.67 -40.14
C SER A 275 -14.90 4.90 -41.17
N ALA A 276 -16.07 4.29 -40.96
CA ALA A 276 -17.22 4.46 -41.83
C ALA A 276 -17.73 5.90 -41.83
N ALA A 277 -17.85 6.56 -40.68
CA ALA A 277 -18.37 7.94 -40.57
C ALA A 277 -17.49 8.95 -41.31
N LEU A 278 -16.17 8.80 -41.21
CA LEU A 278 -15.16 9.70 -41.80
C LEU A 278 -14.74 9.29 -43.22
N SER A 279 -15.20 8.14 -43.71
CA SER A 279 -14.77 7.55 -44.98
C SER A 279 -13.24 7.39 -45.05
N ARG A 280 -12.65 6.88 -43.96
CA ARG A 280 -11.20 6.63 -43.80
C ARG A 280 -10.96 5.20 -43.38
N THR A 281 -9.89 4.61 -43.89
CA THR A 281 -9.37 3.33 -43.39
C THR A 281 -8.78 3.49 -41.98
N PRO A 282 -8.69 2.42 -41.17
CA PRO A 282 -8.12 2.51 -39.82
C PRO A 282 -6.69 3.06 -39.80
N GLU A 283 -5.88 2.78 -40.83
CA GLU A 283 -4.51 3.29 -40.98
C GLU A 283 -4.46 4.80 -41.27
N GLN A 284 -5.56 5.35 -41.81
CA GLN A 284 -5.72 6.79 -42.07
C GLN A 284 -6.29 7.56 -40.88
N LEU A 285 -6.76 6.88 -39.82
CA LEU A 285 -7.28 7.54 -38.64
C LEU A 285 -6.14 8.13 -37.81
N GLY A 286 -6.23 9.42 -37.52
CA GLY A 286 -5.32 10.15 -36.65
C GLY A 286 -5.80 10.20 -35.20
N ALA A 287 -4.94 10.70 -34.31
CA ALA A 287 -5.32 10.93 -32.91
C ALA A 287 -6.52 11.88 -32.78
N ASP A 288 -6.56 12.95 -33.57
CA ASP A 288 -7.64 13.94 -33.55
C ASP A 288 -9.00 13.32 -33.91
N ASP A 289 -9.04 12.38 -34.86
CA ASP A 289 -10.28 11.69 -35.24
C ASP A 289 -10.88 10.91 -34.06
N PHE A 290 -10.04 10.27 -33.23
CA PHE A 290 -10.47 9.60 -32.02
C PHE A 290 -10.89 10.58 -30.93
N LEU A 291 -10.14 11.66 -30.73
CA LEU A 291 -10.42 12.66 -29.71
C LEU A 291 -11.76 13.36 -29.95
N ASP A 292 -12.05 13.73 -31.20
CA ASP A 292 -13.32 14.37 -31.57
C ASP A 292 -14.52 13.47 -31.24
N VAL A 293 -14.40 12.15 -31.51
CA VAL A 293 -15.45 11.17 -31.21
C VAL A 293 -15.61 10.98 -29.70
N ILE A 294 -14.51 10.83 -28.98
CA ILE A 294 -14.51 10.67 -27.52
C ILE A 294 -15.20 11.87 -26.87
N GLN A 295 -14.86 13.09 -27.28
CA GLN A 295 -15.47 14.31 -26.77
C GLN A 295 -16.94 14.45 -27.17
N SER A 296 -17.27 14.19 -28.43
CA SER A 296 -18.64 14.34 -28.94
C SER A 296 -19.62 13.37 -28.29
N LEU A 297 -19.17 12.16 -27.98
CA LEU A 297 -19.99 11.16 -27.30
C LEU A 297 -19.93 11.24 -25.77
N GLY A 298 -19.04 12.06 -25.20
CA GLY A 298 -18.79 12.08 -23.76
C GLY A 298 -18.36 10.71 -23.23
N ILE A 299 -17.55 9.98 -24.01
CA ILE A 299 -16.99 8.69 -23.56
C ILE A 299 -16.06 9.01 -22.41
N GLU A 300 -16.23 8.36 -21.26
CA GLU A 300 -15.36 8.50 -20.09
C GLU A 300 -15.05 7.11 -19.49
N PRO A 301 -13.82 6.85 -19.02
CA PRO A 301 -13.52 5.67 -18.23
C PRO A 301 -14.36 5.68 -16.95
N ARG A 302 -14.81 4.51 -16.50
CA ARG A 302 -15.63 4.39 -15.29
C ARG A 302 -14.87 3.64 -14.21
N ILE A 303 -14.85 4.20 -13.01
CA ILE A 303 -14.34 3.53 -11.80
C ILE A 303 -15.56 2.95 -11.06
N LEU A 304 -15.73 1.64 -11.15
CA LEU A 304 -16.88 0.94 -10.59
C LEU A 304 -16.47 0.13 -9.35
N TYR A 305 -17.38 0.05 -8.38
CA TYR A 305 -17.17 -0.69 -7.14
C TYR A 305 -18.28 -1.74 -6.96
N PRO A 306 -18.06 -3.01 -7.38
CA PRO A 306 -19.11 -4.03 -7.41
C PRO A 306 -19.81 -4.25 -6.06
N ASN A 307 -19.05 -4.10 -4.96
CA ASN A 307 -19.51 -4.29 -3.58
C ASN A 307 -19.53 -2.98 -2.76
N GLY A 308 -19.64 -1.82 -3.42
CA GLY A 308 -19.46 -0.52 -2.78
C GLY A 308 -17.98 -0.16 -2.59
N TYR A 309 -17.70 1.10 -2.21
CA TYR A 309 -16.35 1.65 -2.14
C TYR A 309 -15.41 0.74 -1.33
N ARG A 310 -14.28 0.37 -1.96
CA ARG A 310 -13.24 -0.45 -1.35
C ARG A 310 -11.90 -0.19 -2.03
N ARG A 311 -10.97 0.39 -1.28
CA ARG A 311 -9.58 0.60 -1.71
C ARG A 311 -8.64 -0.17 -0.79
N VAL A 312 -7.71 -0.93 -1.35
CA VAL A 312 -6.74 -1.73 -0.58
C VAL A 312 -5.32 -1.22 -0.84
N ASN A 313 -4.77 -0.47 0.11
CA ASN A 313 -3.40 0.04 0.07
C ASN A 313 -2.44 -0.91 0.81
N ARG A 314 -1.14 -0.81 0.51
CA ARG A 314 -0.14 -1.74 1.08
C ARG A 314 1.02 -1.04 1.77
N PHE A 315 1.45 -1.58 2.90
CA PHE A 315 2.60 -1.08 3.65
C PHE A 315 3.59 -2.19 4.04
N ALA A 316 4.79 -1.81 4.42
CA ALA A 316 5.73 -2.67 5.12
C ALA A 316 6.21 -2.01 6.40
N PHE A 317 6.63 -2.79 7.38
CA PHE A 317 7.19 -2.26 8.62
C PHE A 317 8.36 -3.11 9.08
N VAL A 318 9.49 -2.46 9.35
CA VAL A 318 10.68 -3.15 9.82
C VAL A 318 10.58 -3.39 11.33
N ILE A 319 10.71 -4.65 11.72
CA ILE A 319 10.79 -5.08 13.12
C ILE A 319 12.17 -5.69 13.40
N HIS A 320 12.52 -5.78 14.68
CA HIS A 320 13.64 -6.59 15.14
C HIS A 320 13.26 -7.31 16.43
N PRO A 321 13.97 -8.39 16.80
CA PRO A 321 13.77 -9.04 18.08
C PRO A 321 14.14 -8.07 19.21
N LEU A 322 13.20 -7.79 20.12
CA LEU A 322 13.42 -6.87 21.25
C LEU A 322 14.39 -7.43 22.30
N SER A 323 14.61 -8.76 22.31
CA SER A 323 15.58 -9.43 23.19
C SER A 323 15.98 -10.80 22.62
N GLN A 324 17.03 -11.41 23.18
CA GLN A 324 17.42 -12.80 22.88
C GLN A 324 16.28 -13.80 23.10
N GLN A 325 15.34 -13.52 24.02
CA GLN A 325 14.19 -14.40 24.30
C GLN A 325 13.20 -14.45 23.13
N TYR A 326 13.08 -13.41 22.31
CA TYR A 326 12.23 -13.43 21.10
C TYR A 326 12.84 -14.25 19.96
N LEU A 327 14.17 -14.34 19.89
CA LEU A 327 14.86 -15.22 18.93
C LEU A 327 14.62 -16.71 19.23
N THR A 328 14.28 -17.06 20.47
CA THR A 328 14.03 -18.45 20.92
C THR A 328 12.59 -18.94 20.70
N LYS A 329 11.72 -18.11 20.11
CA LYS A 329 10.30 -18.40 19.83
C LYS A 329 9.93 -18.39 18.33
N THR A 330 10.93 -18.31 17.45
CA THR A 330 10.76 -18.44 16.00
C THR A 330 11.37 -19.75 15.47
N PRO A 331 10.56 -20.75 15.04
CA PRO A 331 11.06 -21.97 14.43
C PRO A 331 11.88 -21.68 13.16
N PRO A 332 13.01 -22.37 12.91
CA PRO A 332 13.52 -23.55 13.63
C PRO A 332 14.52 -23.22 14.77
N LEU A 333 14.70 -21.94 15.14
CA LEU A 333 15.72 -21.55 16.12
C LEU A 333 15.37 -21.91 17.57
N ASP A 334 14.10 -22.17 17.86
CA ASP A 334 13.58 -22.52 19.19
C ASP A 334 14.25 -23.77 19.78
N TRP A 335 14.51 -24.75 18.91
CA TRP A 335 15.23 -25.97 19.27
C TRP A 335 16.69 -25.66 19.61
N VAL A 336 17.40 -24.89 18.78
CA VAL A 336 18.82 -24.62 19.00
C VAL A 336 19.04 -23.76 20.26
N ALA A 337 18.15 -22.81 20.52
CA ALA A 337 18.32 -21.85 21.62
C ALA A 337 17.94 -22.40 23.01
N SER A 338 17.05 -23.39 23.10
CA SER A 338 16.59 -23.96 24.38
C SER A 338 17.61 -24.88 25.07
N VAL A 339 18.68 -25.29 24.37
CA VAL A 339 19.68 -26.26 24.85
C VAL A 339 21.14 -25.76 24.74
N SER A 340 21.37 -24.52 24.29
CA SER A 340 22.70 -24.01 23.96
C SER A 340 23.36 -23.17 25.09
N PRO A 341 24.66 -23.37 25.40
CA PRO A 341 25.41 -22.53 26.34
C PRO A 341 25.50 -21.05 25.90
N PRO A 342 25.71 -20.08 26.83
CA PRO A 342 25.75 -18.64 26.51
C PRO A 342 26.73 -18.24 25.39
N LYS A 343 27.89 -18.90 25.30
CA LYS A 343 28.89 -18.65 24.24
C LYS A 343 28.42 -19.08 22.85
N VAL A 344 27.55 -20.08 22.77
CA VAL A 344 26.93 -20.52 21.51
C VAL A 344 25.86 -19.51 21.08
N MET A 345 25.12 -18.95 22.04
CA MET A 345 24.13 -17.89 21.78
C MET A 345 24.76 -16.62 21.20
N ASP A 346 25.92 -16.18 21.72
CA ASP A 346 26.67 -15.06 21.13
C ASP A 346 27.07 -15.32 19.65
N LEU A 347 27.36 -16.58 19.30
CA LEU A 347 27.76 -16.98 17.94
C LEU A 347 26.55 -17.06 17.00
N VAL A 348 25.42 -17.57 17.49
CA VAL A 348 24.13 -17.57 16.81
C VAL A 348 23.64 -16.14 16.58
N GLU A 349 23.77 -15.26 17.57
CA GLU A 349 23.42 -13.84 17.48
C GLU A 349 24.21 -13.13 16.36
N LYS A 350 25.51 -13.39 16.27
CA LYS A 350 26.35 -12.90 15.17
C LYS A 350 25.90 -13.47 13.82
N ALA A 351 25.62 -14.76 13.72
CA ALA A 351 25.17 -15.38 12.47
C ALA A 351 23.83 -14.80 11.99
N ILE A 352 22.87 -14.62 12.91
CA ILE A 352 21.57 -13.99 12.63
C ILE A 352 21.74 -12.54 12.17
N ALA A 353 22.72 -11.81 12.70
CA ALA A 353 23.00 -10.45 12.28
C ALA A 353 23.32 -10.34 10.78
N TYR A 354 23.84 -11.38 10.12
CA TYR A 354 24.11 -11.40 8.68
C TYR A 354 23.00 -12.03 7.84
N THR A 355 21.89 -12.46 8.46
CA THR A 355 20.78 -13.07 7.73
C THR A 355 20.03 -12.02 6.90
N PRO A 356 19.71 -12.30 5.62
CA PRO A 356 18.90 -11.41 4.80
C PRO A 356 17.54 -11.12 5.44
N PRO A 357 16.92 -9.95 5.16
CA PRO A 357 15.60 -9.64 5.68
C PRO A 357 14.56 -10.62 5.15
N PHE A 358 13.60 -10.97 6.00
CA PHE A 358 12.51 -11.88 5.63
C PHE A 358 11.18 -11.43 6.24
N VAL A 359 10.08 -11.90 5.65
CA VAL A 359 8.73 -11.60 6.13
C VAL A 359 8.47 -12.40 7.41
N TYR A 360 8.31 -11.70 8.53
CA TYR A 360 7.89 -12.29 9.78
C TYR A 360 6.38 -12.59 9.77
N SER A 361 5.57 -11.60 9.39
CA SER A 361 4.11 -11.70 9.36
C SER A 361 3.52 -10.92 8.19
N LYS A 362 2.50 -11.49 7.53
CA LYS A 362 1.52 -10.69 6.78
C LYS A 362 0.57 -10.04 7.79
N VAL A 363 0.17 -8.80 7.53
CA VAL A 363 -0.84 -8.03 8.27
C VAL A 363 -2.06 -7.88 7.38
N SER A 364 -3.25 -8.11 7.90
CA SER A 364 -4.52 -8.00 7.16
C SER A 364 -5.67 -7.64 8.09
N GLY A 365 -6.84 -7.32 7.53
CA GLY A 365 -8.07 -7.10 8.31
C GLY A 365 -8.19 -5.72 8.96
N ILE A 366 -7.29 -4.79 8.64
CA ILE A 366 -7.38 -3.38 9.05
C ILE A 366 -8.30 -2.67 8.08
N ARG A 367 -9.40 -2.09 8.58
CA ARG A 367 -10.40 -1.41 7.76
C ARG A 367 -10.85 -0.12 8.44
N SER A 368 -10.65 1.00 7.76
CA SER A 368 -11.08 2.33 8.19
C SER A 368 -12.60 2.49 8.10
N PRO A 369 -13.23 3.32 8.95
CA PRO A 369 -14.62 3.76 8.78
C PRO A 369 -14.89 4.45 7.44
N THR A 370 -13.86 4.99 6.78
CA THR A 370 -13.94 5.57 5.42
C THR A 370 -14.14 4.52 4.31
N GLY A 371 -13.96 3.24 4.62
CA GLY A 371 -14.00 2.14 3.64
C GLY A 371 -12.63 1.73 3.10
N ASP A 372 -11.58 2.51 3.36
CA ASP A 372 -10.19 2.16 3.03
C ASP A 372 -9.72 0.95 3.85
N GLU A 373 -9.00 0.05 3.20
CA GLU A 373 -8.38 -1.14 3.78
C GLU A 373 -6.87 -1.07 3.59
N VAL A 374 -6.14 -1.63 4.55
CA VAL A 374 -4.69 -1.87 4.38
C VAL A 374 -4.31 -3.29 4.72
N GLU A 375 -3.40 -3.82 3.91
CA GLU A 375 -2.64 -5.02 4.22
C GLU A 375 -1.15 -4.70 4.17
N GLY A 376 -0.31 -5.54 4.77
CA GLY A 376 1.11 -5.25 4.78
C GLY A 376 1.98 -6.38 5.29
N TRP A 377 3.25 -6.06 5.50
CA TRP A 377 4.25 -7.05 5.94
C TRP A 377 5.10 -6.50 7.06
N LEU A 378 5.21 -7.28 8.15
CA LEU A 378 6.24 -7.08 9.15
C LEU A 378 7.51 -7.79 8.65
N ILE A 379 8.54 -7.03 8.36
CA ILE A 379 9.81 -7.53 7.83
C ILE A 379 10.85 -7.46 8.94
N THR A 380 11.46 -8.59 9.27
CA THR A 380 12.55 -8.60 10.23
C THR A 380 13.88 -8.43 9.52
N VAL A 381 14.75 -7.59 10.08
CA VAL A 381 16.15 -7.46 9.66
C VAL A 381 17.02 -8.22 10.67
N GLY A 382 18.01 -8.97 10.17
CA GLY A 382 18.96 -9.67 11.02
C GLY A 382 19.76 -8.69 11.90
N GLY A 383 19.89 -9.01 13.19
CA GLY A 383 20.70 -8.27 14.15
C GLY A 383 19.94 -7.94 15.44
N THR A 384 20.51 -8.32 16.58
CA THR A 384 20.05 -7.84 17.89
C THR A 384 20.44 -6.39 18.09
N PRO A 385 19.83 -5.68 19.07
CA PRO A 385 20.27 -4.33 19.44
C PRO A 385 21.78 -4.23 19.70
N ARG A 386 22.36 -5.26 20.32
CA ARG A 386 23.80 -5.34 20.61
C ARG A 386 24.64 -5.34 19.34
N GLU A 387 24.32 -6.19 18.37
CA GLU A 387 25.04 -6.25 17.09
C GLU A 387 24.82 -4.98 16.28
N ILE A 388 23.58 -4.48 16.19
CA ILE A 388 23.26 -3.23 15.49
C ILE A 388 24.10 -2.05 16.02
N MET A 389 24.35 -1.99 17.33
CA MET A 389 25.17 -0.95 17.96
C MET A 389 26.68 -1.21 17.88
N ALA A 390 27.10 -2.47 17.69
CA ALA A 390 28.51 -2.84 17.57
C ALA A 390 29.12 -2.50 16.20
N HIS A 391 28.27 -2.33 15.17
CA HIS A 391 28.69 -1.98 13.81
C HIS A 391 28.44 -0.49 13.49
N GLY A 392 29.15 0.02 12.48
CA GLY A 392 28.90 1.37 11.97
C GLY A 392 27.54 1.52 11.25
N PRO A 393 27.04 2.74 11.04
CA PRO A 393 25.69 2.98 10.50
C PRO A 393 25.37 2.30 9.15
N GLU A 394 26.35 2.18 8.25
CA GLU A 394 26.17 1.54 6.93
C GLU A 394 25.79 0.05 7.02
N PHE A 395 26.20 -0.64 8.09
CA PHE A 395 25.77 -2.02 8.34
C PHE A 395 24.25 -2.12 8.47
N THR A 396 23.64 -1.17 9.18
CA THR A 396 22.19 -1.10 9.35
C THR A 396 21.50 -0.59 8.08
N TYR A 397 22.06 0.43 7.43
CA TYR A 397 21.50 0.97 6.18
C TYR A 397 21.38 -0.08 5.08
N SER A 398 22.43 -0.87 4.84
CA SER A 398 22.40 -1.93 3.81
C SER A 398 21.26 -2.95 4.03
N ARG A 399 20.98 -3.30 5.29
CA ARG A 399 19.88 -4.21 5.66
C ARG A 399 18.51 -3.57 5.48
N LEU A 400 18.36 -2.31 5.90
CA LEU A 400 17.13 -1.56 5.69
C LEU A 400 16.83 -1.37 4.20
N LEU A 401 17.85 -1.17 3.37
CA LEU A 401 17.68 -1.12 1.91
C LEU A 401 17.32 -2.47 1.30
N ALA A 402 17.86 -3.58 1.82
CA ALA A 402 17.42 -4.91 1.42
C ALA A 402 15.95 -5.17 1.84
N ALA A 403 15.54 -4.73 3.02
CA ALA A 403 14.16 -4.80 3.48
C ALA A 403 13.24 -3.94 2.62
N ALA A 404 13.67 -2.74 2.22
CA ALA A 404 12.93 -1.86 1.33
C ALA A 404 12.76 -2.47 -0.08
N LYS A 405 13.78 -3.16 -0.61
CA LYS A 405 13.67 -3.91 -1.87
C LYS A 405 12.68 -5.07 -1.77
N LEU A 406 12.71 -5.81 -0.66
CA LEU A 406 11.74 -6.88 -0.39
C LEU A 406 10.32 -6.32 -0.27
N ALA A 407 10.13 -5.26 0.51
CA ALA A 407 8.87 -4.54 0.65
C ALA A 407 8.34 -4.06 -0.71
N LYS A 408 9.20 -3.46 -1.54
CA LYS A 408 8.84 -3.04 -2.90
C LYS A 408 8.34 -4.21 -3.72
N LYS A 409 9.06 -5.33 -3.74
CA LYS A 409 8.69 -6.56 -4.48
C LYS A 409 7.36 -7.15 -4.03
N LEU A 410 7.04 -7.02 -2.73
CA LEU A 410 5.75 -7.45 -2.17
C LEU A 410 4.61 -6.49 -2.54
N GLY A 411 4.93 -5.30 -3.06
CA GLY A 411 3.96 -4.29 -3.47
C GLY A 411 3.59 -3.31 -2.36
N ALA A 412 4.43 -3.18 -1.31
CA ALA A 412 4.26 -2.13 -0.30
C ALA A 412 4.57 -0.75 -0.89
N GLN A 413 3.73 0.22 -0.59
CA GLN A 413 3.79 1.58 -1.12
C GLN A 413 4.56 2.53 -0.19
N ILE A 414 4.65 2.17 1.10
CA ILE A 414 5.44 2.87 2.13
C ILE A 414 6.04 1.84 3.09
N MET A 415 7.21 2.16 3.67
CA MET A 415 7.82 1.34 4.71
C MET A 415 8.14 2.14 5.99
N GLY A 416 7.69 1.63 7.13
CA GLY A 416 8.05 2.16 8.45
C GLY A 416 9.33 1.55 9.02
N LEU A 417 10.10 2.33 9.77
CA LEU A 417 11.31 1.90 10.49
C LEU A 417 11.02 1.75 11.98
N GLY A 418 11.01 0.52 12.49
CA GLY A 418 10.73 0.23 13.88
C GLY A 418 11.94 0.27 14.81
N ALA A 419 11.68 0.67 16.06
CA ALA A 419 12.57 0.53 17.22
C ALA A 419 14.04 0.93 16.96
N PHE A 420 15.04 0.09 17.21
CA PHE A 420 16.45 0.51 17.14
C PHE A 420 16.90 0.96 15.75
N THR A 421 16.21 0.54 14.68
CA THR A 421 16.57 0.89 13.31
C THR A 421 16.38 2.39 13.00
N LYS A 422 15.54 3.10 13.77
CA LYS A 422 15.35 4.56 13.63
C LYS A 422 16.31 5.39 14.48
N VAL A 423 17.04 4.78 15.42
CA VAL A 423 17.99 5.47 16.30
C VAL A 423 19.40 5.49 15.68
N VAL A 424 19.72 4.47 14.89
CA VAL A 424 21.03 4.32 14.26
C VAL A 424 21.23 5.36 13.15
N GLY A 425 22.41 5.98 13.16
CA GLY A 425 22.80 6.93 12.13
C GLY A 425 21.97 8.22 12.16
N ASP A 426 21.39 8.56 11.01
CA ASP A 426 20.71 9.84 10.75
C ASP A 426 19.17 9.76 10.83
N ALA A 427 18.65 8.78 11.57
CA ALA A 427 17.22 8.59 11.80
C ALA A 427 16.40 8.49 10.50
N GLY A 428 16.89 7.65 9.58
CA GLY A 428 16.19 7.28 8.36
C GLY A 428 16.41 8.20 7.17
N ILE A 429 17.14 9.32 7.30
CA ILE A 429 17.41 10.24 6.19
C ILE A 429 18.19 9.53 5.07
N THR A 430 19.26 8.83 5.40
CA THR A 430 20.07 8.11 4.40
C THR A 430 19.28 6.98 3.77
N VAL A 431 18.47 6.27 4.56
CA VAL A 431 17.63 5.18 4.07
C VAL A 431 16.57 5.73 3.11
N ALA A 432 15.86 6.79 3.48
CA ALA A 432 14.85 7.45 2.66
C ALA A 432 15.39 7.97 1.32
N LYS A 433 16.65 8.44 1.29
CA LYS A 433 17.32 8.89 0.06
C LYS A 433 17.70 7.75 -0.89
N ARG A 434 17.94 6.54 -0.36
CA ARG A 434 18.45 5.39 -1.12
C ARG A 434 17.41 4.29 -1.36
N ALA A 435 16.33 4.28 -0.58
CA ALA A 435 15.29 3.27 -0.66
C ALA A 435 14.45 3.44 -1.94
N PRO A 436 13.95 2.34 -2.52
CA PRO A 436 13.15 2.39 -3.74
C PRO A 436 11.66 2.70 -3.47
N LEU A 437 11.30 3.03 -2.21
CA LEU A 437 9.96 3.40 -1.77
C LEU A 437 10.05 4.42 -0.61
N PRO A 438 8.99 5.20 -0.37
CA PRO A 438 8.90 6.15 0.75
C PRO A 438 9.09 5.51 2.14
N ILE A 439 9.73 6.26 3.04
CA ILE A 439 10.13 5.82 4.37
C ILE A 439 9.54 6.73 5.45
N THR A 440 9.07 6.14 6.55
CA THR A 440 8.80 6.89 7.78
C THR A 440 9.38 6.21 9.01
N THR A 441 9.72 6.98 10.04
CA THR A 441 10.25 6.46 11.31
C THR A 441 9.17 6.18 12.36
N GLY A 442 7.94 6.65 12.16
CA GLY A 442 6.88 6.50 13.15
C GLY A 442 6.97 7.46 14.34
N ASN A 443 7.94 8.38 14.34
CA ASN A 443 8.21 9.21 15.52
C ASN A 443 7.12 10.27 15.76
N SER A 444 6.42 10.73 14.72
CA SER A 444 5.38 11.75 14.91
C SER A 444 4.18 11.18 15.64
N TYR A 445 3.72 9.99 15.22
CA TYR A 445 2.65 9.30 15.92
C TYR A 445 3.13 8.79 17.28
N SER A 446 4.40 8.40 17.44
CA SER A 446 4.94 8.05 18.77
C SER A 446 4.86 9.22 19.76
N ALA A 447 5.22 10.42 19.33
CA ALA A 447 5.08 11.64 20.14
C ALA A 447 3.59 11.96 20.42
N SER A 448 2.73 11.82 19.41
CA SER A 448 1.28 12.00 19.56
C SER A 448 0.70 11.02 20.59
N GLY A 449 0.99 9.72 20.47
CA GLY A 449 0.50 8.69 21.39
C GLY A 449 0.99 8.89 22.81
N ALA A 450 2.24 9.32 23.00
CA ALA A 450 2.76 9.67 24.32
C ALA A 450 1.99 10.83 24.97
N LEU A 451 1.78 11.93 24.24
CA LEU A 451 1.04 13.09 24.75
C LEU A 451 -0.45 12.80 24.92
N TRP A 452 -1.03 11.96 24.06
CA TRP A 452 -2.42 11.52 24.18
C TRP A 452 -2.61 10.69 25.46
N ALA A 453 -1.75 9.69 25.68
CA ALA A 453 -1.78 8.90 26.91
C ALA A 453 -1.55 9.77 28.16
N ALA A 454 -0.61 10.72 28.11
CA ALA A 454 -0.34 11.66 29.19
C ALA A 454 -1.59 12.49 29.52
N HIS A 455 -2.25 13.03 28.50
CA HIS A 455 -3.45 13.85 28.64
C HIS A 455 -4.61 13.05 29.27
N ASP A 456 -4.91 11.87 28.74
CA ASP A 456 -6.00 11.03 29.24
C ASP A 456 -5.73 10.54 30.66
N ALA A 457 -4.48 10.17 30.95
CA ALA A 457 -4.06 9.79 32.29
C ALA A 457 -4.19 10.95 33.29
N ALA A 458 -3.72 12.16 32.94
CA ALA A 458 -3.84 13.34 33.79
C ALA A 458 -5.30 13.71 34.06
N LYS A 459 -6.15 13.61 33.04
CA LYS A 459 -7.61 13.81 33.16
C LYS A 459 -8.24 12.77 34.09
N LYS A 460 -7.86 11.49 33.96
CA LYS A 460 -8.35 10.42 34.84
C LYS A 460 -7.83 10.54 36.27
N VAL A 461 -6.60 10.98 36.50
CA VAL A 461 -6.11 11.25 37.86
C VAL A 461 -6.84 12.45 38.47
N GLY A 462 -7.17 13.46 37.66
CA GLY A 462 -8.04 14.58 38.07
C GLY A 462 -7.39 15.55 39.06
N ARG A 463 -6.06 15.68 39.03
CA ARG A 463 -5.28 16.58 39.90
C ARG A 463 -4.92 17.91 39.26
N VAL A 464 -5.16 18.04 37.96
CA VAL A 464 -4.99 19.26 37.16
C VAL A 464 -6.31 19.61 36.48
N HIS A 465 -6.57 20.90 36.32
CA HIS A 465 -7.75 21.40 35.61
C HIS A 465 -7.35 22.23 34.39
N VAL A 466 -8.30 22.47 33.49
CA VAL A 466 -8.11 23.41 32.38
C VAL A 466 -8.37 24.82 32.94
N GLY A 467 -7.42 25.74 32.76
CA GLY A 467 -7.55 27.15 33.14
C GLY A 467 -8.35 27.96 32.11
N GLU A 468 -8.56 29.24 32.39
CA GLU A 468 -9.32 30.16 31.51
C GLU A 468 -8.70 30.31 30.11
N SER A 469 -7.39 30.09 29.98
CA SER A 469 -6.65 30.10 28.73
C SER A 469 -6.94 28.91 27.81
N GLY A 470 -7.69 27.91 28.29
CA GLY A 470 -7.88 26.62 27.62
C GLY A 470 -6.68 25.67 27.76
N LYS A 471 -5.63 26.09 28.48
CA LYS A 471 -4.46 25.25 28.80
C LYS A 471 -4.66 24.51 30.12
N MET A 472 -3.90 23.44 30.33
CA MET A 472 -3.76 22.81 31.64
C MET A 472 -3.13 23.80 32.62
N ALA A 473 -3.84 24.11 33.69
CA ALA A 473 -3.36 24.96 34.77
C ALA A 473 -2.41 24.17 35.67
N GLY A 474 -1.15 24.07 35.23
CA GLY A 474 -0.13 23.27 35.88
C GLY A 474 1.20 23.31 35.15
N LYS A 475 2.17 22.58 35.70
CA LYS A 475 3.56 22.56 35.24
C LYS A 475 3.89 21.21 34.61
N ALA A 476 4.41 21.25 33.38
CA ALA A 476 4.88 20.03 32.71
C ALA A 476 6.39 20.06 32.47
N MET A 477 7.06 18.92 32.69
CA MET A 477 8.49 18.74 32.42
C MET A 477 8.71 17.81 31.23
N VAL A 478 9.67 18.13 30.37
CA VAL A 478 10.16 17.23 29.33
C VAL A 478 11.63 16.92 29.57
N VAL A 479 11.93 15.65 29.88
CA VAL A 479 13.30 15.17 30.09
C VAL A 479 13.84 14.53 28.82
N GLY A 480 14.98 15.02 28.35
CA GLY A 480 15.46 14.73 27.00
C GLY A 480 14.88 15.69 25.95
N ALA A 481 14.58 16.93 26.34
CA ALA A 481 13.90 17.92 25.49
C ALA A 481 14.64 18.25 24.18
N THR A 482 15.95 18.01 24.08
CA THR A 482 16.74 18.23 22.86
C THR A 482 16.75 17.02 21.91
N GLY A 483 16.12 15.89 22.31
CA GLY A 483 15.95 14.71 21.48
C GLY A 483 14.75 14.83 20.53
N ALA A 484 14.63 13.90 19.57
CA ALA A 484 13.64 14.00 18.50
C ALA A 484 12.18 14.05 18.99
N ILE A 485 11.81 13.11 19.87
CA ILE A 485 10.47 13.07 20.48
C ILE A 485 10.35 14.17 21.55
N GLY A 486 11.39 14.38 22.36
CA GLY A 486 11.38 15.38 23.43
C GLY A 486 11.15 16.80 22.92
N SER A 487 11.80 17.21 21.83
CA SER A 487 11.70 18.58 21.31
C SER A 487 10.30 18.88 20.79
N VAL A 488 9.65 17.90 20.15
CA VAL A 488 8.29 18.07 19.65
C VAL A 488 7.26 17.99 20.77
N CYS A 489 7.47 17.13 21.77
CA CYS A 489 6.66 17.10 22.98
C CYS A 489 6.73 18.45 23.71
N ALA A 490 7.93 19.06 23.79
CA ALA A 490 8.09 20.36 24.42
C ALA A 490 7.34 21.47 23.67
N ARG A 491 7.44 21.50 22.34
CA ARG A 491 6.70 22.45 21.50
C ARG A 491 5.18 22.32 21.65
N LEU A 492 4.67 21.09 21.70
CA LEU A 492 3.23 20.85 21.86
C LEU A 492 2.74 21.14 23.28
N LEU A 493 3.51 20.77 24.31
CA LEU A 493 3.18 21.08 25.70
C LEU A 493 3.22 22.59 25.97
N ALA A 494 4.16 23.35 25.39
CA ALA A 494 4.16 24.81 25.51
C ALA A 494 2.85 25.48 25.04
N LYS A 495 2.13 24.82 24.11
CA LYS A 495 0.81 25.25 23.63
C LYS A 495 -0.34 24.76 24.53
N ALA A 496 -0.11 23.75 25.37
CA ALA A 496 -1.14 23.02 26.12
C ALA A 496 -1.07 23.19 27.65
N VAL A 497 0.02 23.71 28.19
CA VAL A 497 0.21 23.91 29.64
C VAL A 497 0.62 25.34 29.97
N ASP A 498 0.35 25.80 31.19
CA ASP A 498 0.71 27.13 31.65
C ASP A 498 2.23 27.34 31.71
N GLU A 499 2.98 26.38 32.27
CA GLU A 499 4.43 26.44 32.37
C GLU A 499 5.08 25.14 31.91
N ILE A 500 6.12 25.26 31.08
CA ILE A 500 6.91 24.11 30.61
C ILE A 500 8.35 24.18 31.09
N TYR A 501 8.86 23.05 31.57
CA TYR A 501 10.22 22.85 32.05
C TYR A 501 10.96 21.88 31.13
N MET A 502 11.94 22.38 30.38
CA MET A 502 12.73 21.56 29.47
C MET A 502 14.05 21.16 30.12
N VAL A 503 14.35 19.86 30.12
CA VAL A 503 15.57 19.30 30.72
C VAL A 503 16.40 18.57 29.68
N ALA A 504 17.65 19.01 29.51
CA ALA A 504 18.65 18.32 28.69
C ALA A 504 20.09 18.72 29.08
N PRO A 505 21.08 17.82 28.92
CA PRO A 505 22.47 18.15 29.23
C PRO A 505 23.10 19.14 28.24
N GLU A 506 22.61 19.23 26.99
CA GLU A 506 23.13 20.17 25.98
C GLU A 506 22.53 21.58 26.14
N ALA A 507 23.06 22.37 27.06
CA ALA A 507 22.55 23.71 27.39
C ALA A 507 22.34 24.63 26.17
N ALA A 508 23.28 24.67 25.22
CA ALA A 508 23.15 25.52 24.03
C ALA A 508 21.97 25.12 23.13
N LYS A 509 21.76 23.79 22.93
CA LYS A 509 20.61 23.30 22.16
C LYS A 509 19.29 23.57 22.87
N LEU A 510 19.30 23.48 24.19
CA LEU A 510 18.13 23.73 25.04
C LEU A 510 17.71 25.21 24.99
N LEU A 511 18.68 26.14 25.01
CA LEU A 511 18.43 27.57 24.84
C LEU A 511 17.88 27.89 23.44
N ALA A 512 18.47 27.32 22.38
CA ALA A 512 17.96 27.49 21.02
C ALA A 512 16.53 26.93 20.85
N LEU A 513 16.22 25.79 21.49
CA LEU A 513 14.86 25.25 21.50
C LEU A 513 13.88 26.17 22.24
N LYS A 514 14.31 26.78 23.36
CA LYS A 514 13.50 27.75 24.10
C LYS A 514 13.15 28.95 23.23
N GLU A 515 14.14 29.58 22.58
CA GLU A 515 13.93 30.72 21.68
C GLU A 515 12.93 30.38 20.56
N SER A 516 13.07 29.19 19.96
CA SER A 516 12.16 28.70 18.93
C SER A 516 10.73 28.54 19.46
N ILE A 517 10.54 27.97 20.65
CA ILE A 517 9.22 27.76 21.26
C ILE A 517 8.56 29.09 21.60
N GLU A 518 9.30 30.05 22.15
CA GLU A 518 8.78 31.38 22.51
C GLU A 518 8.36 32.17 21.26
N LEU A 519 9.07 32.00 20.13
CA LEU A 519 8.69 32.56 18.85
C LEU A 519 7.43 31.90 18.27
N GLU A 520 7.36 30.56 18.31
CA GLU A 520 6.24 29.76 17.78
C GLU A 520 4.97 29.83 18.63
N THR A 521 5.12 30.16 19.91
CA THR A 521 4.04 30.22 20.91
C THR A 521 4.22 31.46 21.78
N PRO A 522 3.86 32.65 21.27
CA PRO A 522 3.93 33.88 22.05
C PRO A 522 3.17 33.74 23.38
N GLY A 523 3.83 34.13 24.47
CA GLY A 523 3.27 34.03 25.83
C GLY A 523 3.47 32.67 26.52
N ALA A 524 4.18 31.71 25.91
CA ALA A 524 4.59 30.50 26.62
C ALA A 524 5.62 30.82 27.72
N VAL A 525 5.42 30.26 28.92
CA VAL A 525 6.39 30.36 30.02
C VAL A 525 7.31 29.15 29.98
N VAL A 526 8.55 29.36 29.52
CA VAL A 526 9.52 28.29 29.27
C VAL A 526 10.70 28.37 30.23
N HIS A 527 10.88 27.30 31.01
CA HIS A 527 12.01 27.11 31.92
C HIS A 527 12.98 26.08 31.36
N VAL A 528 14.27 26.25 31.64
CA VAL A 528 15.32 25.34 31.19
C VAL A 528 16.18 24.89 32.37
N ALA A 529 16.60 23.63 32.33
CA ALA A 529 17.52 23.07 33.31
C ALA A 529 18.42 21.99 32.69
N ALA A 530 19.65 21.87 33.20
CA ALA A 530 20.57 20.81 32.80
C ALA A 530 20.27 19.47 33.49
N THR A 531 19.56 19.49 34.62
CA THR A 531 19.21 18.31 35.42
C THR A 531 17.79 18.43 35.96
N THR A 532 17.21 17.32 36.39
CA THR A 532 15.83 17.25 36.91
C THR A 532 15.71 17.70 38.38
N ASN A 533 16.79 17.64 39.15
CA ASN A 533 16.75 17.72 40.62
C ASN A 533 16.05 18.94 41.25
N ARG A 534 16.07 20.10 40.60
CA ARG A 534 15.59 21.37 41.18
C ARG A 534 14.06 21.45 41.21
N ASP A 535 13.41 21.02 40.12
CA ASP A 535 12.02 21.40 39.83
C ASP A 535 11.03 20.22 39.91
N LEU A 536 11.50 18.97 40.10
CA LEU A 536 10.65 17.76 40.09
C LEU A 536 9.47 17.80 41.06
N ALA A 537 9.63 18.44 42.22
CA ALA A 537 8.62 18.50 43.27
C ALA A 537 7.39 19.33 42.88
N ASP A 538 7.51 20.17 41.85
CA ASP A 538 6.45 21.08 41.42
C ASP A 538 5.68 20.57 40.19
N MET A 539 6.14 19.48 39.56
CA MET A 539 5.62 19.04 38.24
C MET A 539 4.35 18.22 38.35
N ASP A 540 3.33 18.59 37.59
CA ASP A 540 2.07 17.85 37.46
C ASP A 540 2.13 16.77 36.39
N MET A 541 2.95 16.99 35.36
CA MET A 541 3.16 16.06 34.26
C MET A 541 4.64 16.00 33.90
N ILE A 542 5.15 14.81 33.61
CA ILE A 542 6.53 14.62 33.13
C ILE A 542 6.51 13.72 31.90
N VAL A 543 7.23 14.08 30.85
CA VAL A 543 7.49 13.22 29.69
C VAL A 543 8.99 12.91 29.64
N THR A 544 9.36 11.63 29.70
CA THR A 544 10.76 11.19 29.50
C THR A 544 10.92 10.65 28.09
N ALA A 545 11.87 11.22 27.34
CA ALA A 545 12.13 10.88 25.94
C ALA A 545 13.64 10.82 25.69
N THR A 546 14.34 9.95 26.43
CA THR A 546 15.80 9.89 26.40
C THR A 546 16.34 8.69 25.61
N SER A 547 17.65 8.71 25.36
CA SER A 547 18.39 7.59 24.74
C SER A 547 19.39 6.96 25.71
N GLY A 548 19.35 7.36 26.99
CA GLY A 548 20.34 7.01 28.00
C GLY A 548 19.99 5.71 28.73
N ALA A 549 19.93 4.59 28.01
CA ALA A 549 19.60 3.29 28.60
C ALA A 549 20.44 3.01 29.87
N GLY A 550 19.76 2.80 30.99
CA GLY A 550 20.38 2.40 32.27
C GLY A 550 20.98 3.53 33.11
N LYS A 551 20.85 4.80 32.74
CA LYS A 551 21.17 5.93 33.63
C LYS A 551 19.92 6.33 34.40
N ARG A 552 20.05 6.69 35.68
CA ARG A 552 18.93 7.24 36.47
C ARG A 552 18.67 8.67 36.01
N ILE A 553 17.52 8.91 35.38
CA ILE A 553 17.20 10.16 34.67
C ILE A 553 16.43 11.14 35.55
N LEU A 554 15.61 10.61 36.44
CA LEU A 554 14.94 11.36 37.50
C LEU A 554 14.88 10.52 38.76
N ASP A 555 14.73 11.20 39.90
CA ASP A 555 14.46 10.55 41.17
C ASP A 555 12.96 10.60 41.45
N ILE A 556 12.26 9.48 41.23
CA ILE A 556 10.81 9.40 41.39
C ILE A 556 10.38 9.73 42.82
N MET A 557 11.25 9.57 43.82
CA MET A 557 10.94 9.88 45.22
C MET A 557 10.73 11.38 45.48
N LYS A 558 11.20 12.25 44.57
CA LYS A 558 11.06 13.71 44.67
C LYS A 558 9.88 14.25 43.87
N VAL A 559 9.19 13.40 43.12
CA VAL A 559 8.09 13.81 42.25
C VAL A 559 6.86 14.20 43.06
N LYS A 560 6.15 15.23 42.63
CA LYS A 560 4.87 15.67 43.21
C LYS A 560 3.86 14.51 43.30
N PRO A 561 3.21 14.28 44.45
CA PRO A 561 2.07 13.37 44.53
C PRO A 561 0.97 13.74 43.52
N GLY A 562 0.46 12.75 42.79
CA GLY A 562 -0.52 12.92 41.72
C GLY A 562 0.05 13.24 40.35
N CYS A 563 1.38 13.34 40.23
CA CYS A 563 2.05 13.55 38.95
C CYS A 563 1.84 12.36 38.00
N VAL A 564 1.65 12.67 36.72
CA VAL A 564 1.63 11.67 35.63
C VAL A 564 2.95 11.74 34.86
N ILE A 565 3.68 10.62 34.84
CA ILE A 565 4.93 10.47 34.10
C ILE A 565 4.71 9.56 32.90
N THR A 566 4.94 10.06 31.69
CA THR A 566 4.95 9.27 30.46
C THR A 566 6.38 8.92 30.06
N ASP A 567 6.71 7.64 30.14
CA ASP A 567 8.01 7.10 29.76
C ASP A 567 7.98 6.56 28.32
N VAL A 568 8.62 7.31 27.41
CA VAL A 568 8.66 7.02 25.98
C VAL A 568 9.93 6.25 25.60
N ALA A 569 10.87 6.07 26.53
CA ALA A 569 12.12 5.39 26.25
C ALA A 569 11.91 3.89 26.06
N ARG A 570 12.74 3.28 25.21
CA ARG A 570 12.80 1.83 25.03
C ARG A 570 14.27 1.38 25.05
N PRO A 571 14.73 0.66 26.08
CA PRO A 571 14.00 0.27 27.31
C PRO A 571 13.55 1.48 28.15
N LEU A 572 12.60 1.27 29.07
CA LEU A 572 12.06 2.32 29.95
C LEU A 572 13.14 2.94 30.83
N ASP A 573 13.01 4.25 31.09
CA ASP A 573 13.92 5.05 31.91
C ASP A 573 13.69 4.84 33.42
N ILE A 574 12.47 4.47 33.84
CA ILE A 574 12.11 4.29 35.25
C ILE A 574 11.90 2.79 35.59
N PRO A 575 12.73 2.20 36.47
CA PRO A 575 12.57 0.80 36.87
C PRO A 575 11.28 0.53 37.64
N ALA A 576 10.67 -0.65 37.43
CA ALA A 576 9.43 -1.05 38.11
C ALA A 576 9.54 -1.05 39.65
N GLU A 577 10.72 -1.36 40.19
CA GLU A 577 11.01 -1.31 41.63
C GLU A 577 10.91 0.10 42.22
N ASP A 578 11.22 1.13 41.43
CA ASP A 578 11.13 2.53 41.85
C ASP A 578 9.69 3.03 41.70
N VAL A 579 8.98 2.63 40.65
CA VAL A 579 7.54 2.91 40.48
C VAL A 579 6.73 2.35 41.66
N ALA A 580 7.03 1.13 42.10
CA ALA A 580 6.33 0.48 43.21
C ALA A 580 6.43 1.24 44.55
N LYS A 581 7.47 2.06 44.75
CA LYS A 581 7.67 2.87 45.97
C LYS A 581 6.82 4.14 46.00
N ARG A 582 6.23 4.54 44.87
CA ARG A 582 5.43 5.77 44.71
C ARG A 582 4.03 5.45 44.17
N PRO A 583 3.16 4.80 44.96
CA PRO A 583 1.79 4.48 44.54
C PRO A 583 0.91 5.71 44.34
N ASP A 584 1.37 6.88 44.76
CA ASP A 584 0.77 8.20 44.59
C ASP A 584 1.24 8.92 43.31
N VAL A 585 2.10 8.31 42.50
CA VAL A 585 2.54 8.81 41.18
C VAL A 585 2.14 7.79 40.13
N LEU A 586 1.66 8.28 38.97
CA LEU A 586 1.29 7.39 37.87
C LEU A 586 2.41 7.39 36.82
N VAL A 587 3.06 6.25 36.62
CA VAL A 587 4.06 6.07 35.55
C VAL A 587 3.45 5.21 34.45
N ILE A 588 3.29 5.82 33.27
CA ILE A 588 2.69 5.22 32.09
C ILE A 588 3.75 5.07 31.00
N GLU A 589 3.59 4.06 30.16
CA GLU A 589 4.35 3.88 28.93
C GLU A 589 3.78 4.74 27.80
N SER A 590 4.51 4.84 26.68
CA SER A 590 4.00 5.48 25.46
C SER A 590 2.62 4.91 25.05
N GLY A 591 1.70 5.77 24.61
CA GLY A 591 0.37 5.34 24.17
C GLY A 591 0.41 4.37 22.99
N GLU A 592 -0.12 3.17 23.22
CA GLU A 592 -0.37 2.15 22.20
C GLU A 592 -1.71 2.40 21.50
N ILE A 593 -1.79 2.01 20.23
CA ILE A 593 -2.90 2.40 19.36
C ILE A 593 -3.75 1.19 19.02
N GLN A 594 -5.05 1.29 19.28
CA GLN A 594 -6.05 0.36 18.82
C GLN A 594 -6.29 0.63 17.33
N LEU A 595 -6.01 -0.38 16.50
CA LEU A 595 -6.25 -0.32 15.07
C LEU A 595 -7.72 -0.62 14.76
N PRO A 596 -8.28 -0.03 13.69
CA PRO A 596 -9.66 -0.27 13.28
C PRO A 596 -9.82 -1.64 12.58
N GLY A 597 -11.03 -2.20 12.62
CA GLY A 597 -11.36 -3.48 11.99
C GLY A 597 -11.00 -4.70 12.84
N ASN A 598 -10.52 -5.78 12.21
CA ASN A 598 -10.09 -7.02 12.88
C ASN A 598 -8.68 -7.41 12.41
N PRO A 599 -7.64 -6.70 12.89
CA PRO A 599 -6.27 -6.90 12.46
C PRO A 599 -5.77 -8.32 12.77
N LYS A 600 -5.17 -8.96 11.76
CA LYS A 600 -4.54 -10.28 11.86
C LYS A 600 -3.06 -10.15 11.55
N MET A 601 -2.23 -10.40 12.55
CA MET A 601 -0.77 -10.49 12.46
C MET A 601 -0.24 -11.42 13.54
N LYS A 602 1.01 -11.90 13.38
CA LYS A 602 1.72 -12.63 14.45
C LYS A 602 1.97 -11.71 15.65
N ASP A 603 2.26 -12.32 16.79
CA ASP A 603 2.55 -11.61 18.03
C ASP A 603 3.74 -10.65 17.88
N ILE A 604 3.55 -9.43 18.37
CA ILE A 604 4.56 -8.36 18.44
C ILE A 604 4.79 -7.90 19.89
N GLY A 605 4.27 -8.62 20.89
CA GLY A 605 4.36 -8.29 22.30
C GLY A 605 3.19 -7.44 22.83
N LEU A 606 2.11 -7.29 22.07
CA LEU A 606 0.93 -6.48 22.40
C LEU A 606 -0.36 -7.30 22.26
N PRO A 607 -1.46 -6.91 22.95
CA PRO A 607 -2.76 -7.55 22.75
C PRO A 607 -3.26 -7.44 21.30
N LYS A 608 -4.20 -8.34 20.94
CA LYS A 608 -4.77 -8.37 19.57
C LYS A 608 -5.45 -7.04 19.24
N GLY A 609 -5.22 -6.56 18.01
CA GLY A 609 -5.77 -5.29 17.52
C GLY A 609 -4.98 -4.05 17.93
N ILE A 610 -4.01 -4.18 18.84
CA ILE A 610 -3.18 -3.08 19.32
C ILE A 610 -1.84 -3.07 18.59
N ALA A 611 -1.35 -1.89 18.25
CA ALA A 611 -0.07 -1.66 17.62
C ALA A 611 0.75 -0.58 18.34
N TYR A 612 2.07 -0.69 18.26
CA TYR A 612 2.95 0.42 18.61
C TYR A 612 2.64 1.64 17.75
N ALA A 613 2.69 2.84 18.35
CA ALA A 613 2.39 4.09 17.65
C ALA A 613 3.22 4.29 16.37
N CYS A 614 4.48 3.85 16.33
CA CYS A 614 5.31 3.93 15.14
C CYS A 614 4.81 3.06 13.97
N LEU A 615 4.26 1.88 14.27
CA LEU A 615 3.58 1.04 13.27
C LEU A 615 2.25 1.67 12.86
N ALA A 616 1.50 2.24 13.81
CA ALA A 616 0.26 2.96 13.53
C ALA A 616 0.45 4.13 12.56
N GLU A 617 1.57 4.88 12.64
CA GLU A 617 1.92 5.92 11.66
C GLU A 617 1.99 5.37 10.23
N THR A 618 2.65 4.24 10.06
CA THR A 618 2.82 3.63 8.73
C THR A 618 1.47 3.14 8.19
N ILE A 619 0.65 2.57 9.07
CA ILE A 619 -0.69 2.07 8.74
C ILE A 619 -1.61 3.23 8.35
N VAL A 620 -1.62 4.34 9.11
CA VAL A 620 -2.52 5.46 8.83
C VAL A 620 -2.14 6.19 7.55
N LEU A 621 -0.84 6.35 7.27
CA LEU A 621 -0.38 6.91 6.00
C LEU A 621 -0.82 6.03 4.81
N ALA A 622 -0.76 4.71 4.98
CA ALA A 622 -1.25 3.79 3.98
C ALA A 622 -2.77 3.82 3.82
N LEU A 623 -3.54 3.96 4.91
CA LEU A 623 -5.00 4.13 4.85
C LEU A 623 -5.38 5.43 4.12
N GLU A 624 -4.65 6.52 4.37
CA GLU A 624 -4.87 7.81 3.71
C GLU A 624 -4.42 7.81 2.24
N GLY A 625 -3.64 6.81 1.80
CA GLY A 625 -3.03 6.80 0.46
C GLY A 625 -1.90 7.83 0.29
N ARG A 626 -1.27 8.25 1.39
CA ARG A 626 -0.15 9.19 1.42
C ARG A 626 1.18 8.46 1.48
N PHE A 627 1.78 8.24 0.31
CA PHE A 627 3.05 7.54 0.18
C PHE A 627 4.19 8.54 -0.01
N GLU A 628 4.59 9.15 1.09
CA GLU A 628 5.68 10.12 1.11
C GLU A 628 6.65 9.85 2.26
N ASN A 629 7.85 10.42 2.15
CA ASN A 629 8.78 10.46 3.26
C ASN A 629 8.21 11.38 4.35
N PHE A 630 7.56 10.78 5.36
CA PHE A 630 6.76 11.55 6.32
C PHE A 630 7.61 12.07 7.49
N THR A 631 8.00 11.17 8.40
CA THR A 631 8.81 11.53 9.57
C THR A 631 10.22 10.96 9.45
N LEU A 632 11.19 11.86 9.24
CA LEU A 632 12.60 11.54 9.09
C LEU A 632 13.46 12.43 9.98
N GLY A 633 14.66 11.96 10.30
CA GLY A 633 15.63 12.75 11.03
C GLY A 633 15.28 12.93 12.50
N ARG A 634 15.99 13.86 13.14
CA ARG A 634 15.85 14.15 14.58
C ARG A 634 15.07 15.43 14.86
N ASN A 635 14.79 16.26 13.85
CA ASN A 635 14.00 17.47 14.01
C ASN A 635 12.59 17.18 13.52
N ILE A 636 11.70 16.79 14.44
CA ILE A 636 10.31 16.48 14.12
C ILE A 636 9.49 17.77 14.09
N GLU A 637 8.76 17.98 13.01
CA GLU A 637 7.80 19.07 12.84
C GLU A 637 6.55 18.81 13.69
N TRP A 638 6.17 19.77 14.54
CA TRP A 638 5.01 19.59 15.44
C TRP A 638 3.69 19.57 14.66
N GLU A 639 3.65 20.20 13.49
CA GLU A 639 2.53 20.19 12.56
C GLU A 639 2.24 18.78 12.05
N LYS A 640 3.28 18.00 11.72
CA LYS A 640 3.15 16.59 11.32
C LYS A 640 2.63 15.71 12.44
N VAL A 641 3.00 15.99 13.70
CA VAL A 641 2.44 15.29 14.87
C VAL A 641 0.94 15.56 14.99
N ARG A 642 0.52 16.82 14.83
CA ARG A 642 -0.90 17.18 14.86
C ARG A 642 -1.66 16.58 13.68
N GLU A 643 -1.06 16.58 12.50
CA GLU A 643 -1.62 16.04 11.28
C GLU A 643 -1.85 14.53 11.38
N ILE A 644 -0.82 13.77 11.77
CA ILE A 644 -0.92 12.32 11.86
C ILE A 644 -1.91 11.87 12.94
N TYR A 645 -2.02 12.63 14.04
CA TYR A 645 -3.06 12.42 15.05
C TYR A 645 -4.47 12.54 14.45
N LYS A 646 -4.72 13.61 13.68
CA LYS A 646 -6.01 13.82 13.02
C LYS A 646 -6.33 12.74 11.99
N LEU A 647 -5.32 12.30 11.22
CA LEU A 647 -5.47 11.16 10.31
C LEU A 647 -5.79 9.88 11.08
N GLY A 648 -5.14 9.65 12.22
CA GLY A 648 -5.45 8.54 13.13
C GLY A 648 -6.93 8.50 13.48
N LEU A 649 -7.45 9.62 13.99
CA LEU A 649 -8.86 9.75 14.34
C LEU A 649 -9.79 9.57 13.14
N LYS A 650 -9.47 10.18 11.99
CA LYS A 650 -10.24 10.03 10.73
C LYS A 650 -10.42 8.56 10.36
N HIS A 651 -9.36 7.75 10.54
CA HIS A 651 -9.34 6.35 10.21
C HIS A 651 -9.77 5.41 11.33
N GLY A 652 -10.30 5.94 12.45
CA GLY A 652 -10.81 5.13 13.56
C GLY A 652 -9.72 4.50 14.43
N MET A 653 -8.54 5.10 14.49
CA MET A 653 -7.53 4.74 15.49
C MET A 653 -7.87 5.39 16.84
N GLU A 654 -7.70 4.62 17.90
CA GLU A 654 -7.97 5.03 19.27
C GLU A 654 -6.77 4.73 20.17
N LEU A 655 -6.63 5.46 21.28
CA LEU A 655 -5.70 5.07 22.33
C LEU A 655 -6.23 3.79 22.97
N ALA A 656 -5.47 2.69 22.89
CA ALA A 656 -5.98 1.38 23.28
C ALA A 656 -6.17 1.25 24.79
N SER A 657 -5.12 1.53 25.54
CA SER A 657 -5.11 1.52 26.98
C SER A 657 -3.92 2.32 27.50
N ILE A 658 -4.07 2.86 28.70
CA ILE A 658 -2.96 3.46 29.42
C ILE A 658 -2.29 2.33 30.19
N SER A 659 -1.09 1.97 29.77
CA SER A 659 -0.28 0.91 30.40
C SER A 659 0.87 1.51 31.18
N GLY A 660 1.31 0.85 32.24
CA GLY A 660 2.55 1.12 32.95
C GLY A 660 3.45 -0.11 32.98
N VAL A 661 4.51 -0.04 33.79
CA VAL A 661 5.53 -1.10 33.93
C VAL A 661 4.97 -2.49 34.30
N ASN A 662 3.76 -2.56 34.87
CA ASN A 662 3.09 -3.79 35.31
C ASN A 662 1.89 -4.18 34.44
N GLY A 663 1.68 -3.52 33.30
CA GLY A 663 0.55 -3.74 32.40
C GLY A 663 -0.49 -2.62 32.42
N VAL A 664 -1.70 -2.94 31.97
CA VAL A 664 -2.80 -1.97 31.77
C VAL A 664 -3.34 -1.45 33.10
N PHE A 665 -3.50 -0.12 33.22
CA PHE A 665 -4.13 0.51 34.38
C PHE A 665 -5.65 0.43 34.35
N THR A 666 -6.24 0.23 35.53
CA THR A 666 -7.69 0.22 35.76
C THR A 666 -8.20 1.55 36.31
N GLU A 667 -9.51 1.77 36.33
CA GLU A 667 -10.11 2.95 37.00
C GLU A 667 -9.74 3.01 38.50
N GLU A 668 -9.58 1.86 39.16
CA GLU A 668 -9.13 1.77 40.55
C GLU A 668 -7.69 2.28 40.72
N ASP A 669 -6.81 2.10 39.73
CA ASP A 669 -5.45 2.61 39.78
C ASP A 669 -5.41 4.14 39.70
N PHE A 670 -6.21 4.73 38.80
CA PHE A 670 -6.33 6.18 38.70
C PHE A 670 -6.92 6.77 39.99
N GLU A 671 -7.94 6.13 40.56
CA GLU A 671 -8.55 6.55 41.83
C GLU A 671 -7.58 6.40 43.00
N ARG A 672 -6.77 5.33 43.04
CA ARG A 672 -5.74 5.14 44.06
C ARG A 672 -4.72 6.28 44.04
N VAL A 673 -4.19 6.61 42.85
CA VAL A 673 -3.25 7.72 42.68
C VAL A 673 -3.92 9.03 43.12
N ARG A 674 -5.16 9.28 42.66
CA ARG A 674 -5.94 10.46 43.05
C ARG A 674 -6.06 10.55 44.56
N THR A 675 -6.56 9.52 45.24
CA THR A 675 -6.80 9.54 46.69
C THR A 675 -5.51 9.74 47.50
N LEU A 676 -4.42 9.04 47.14
CA LEU A 676 -3.14 9.18 47.84
C LEU A 676 -2.54 10.57 47.66
N ALA A 677 -2.65 11.14 46.46
CA ALA A 677 -2.20 12.50 46.19
C ALA A 677 -2.97 13.56 47.01
N ALA A 678 -4.29 13.37 47.24
CA ALA A 678 -5.08 14.24 48.13
C ALA A 678 -4.53 14.22 49.55
N LYS A 679 -4.32 13.03 50.10
CA LYS A 679 -3.83 12.87 51.48
C LYS A 679 -2.46 13.50 51.69
N ALA A 680 -1.62 13.50 50.66
CA ALA A 680 -0.31 14.13 50.71
C ALA A 680 -0.37 15.67 50.59
N THR A 681 -1.50 16.25 50.16
CA THR A 681 -1.71 17.71 50.02
C THR A 681 -2.59 18.32 51.11
N GLU A 682 -3.25 17.51 51.95
CA GLU A 682 -3.96 17.99 53.14
C GLU A 682 -2.93 18.44 54.22
N PRO A 683 -3.09 19.64 54.81
CA PRO A 683 -2.26 20.05 55.93
C PRO A 683 -2.50 19.11 57.12
N ALA A 684 -1.41 18.63 57.73
CA ALA A 684 -1.42 17.79 58.92
C ALA A 684 -2.04 18.50 60.15
#